data_AF-A0A819N308-F1
#
_entry.id   AF-A0A819N308-F1
#
_cell.length_a   1.000
_cell.length_b   1.000
_cell.length_c   1.000
_cell.angle_alpha   90.00
_cell.angle_beta   90.00
_cell.angle_gamma   90.00
#
_symmetry.space_group_name_H-M   'P 1'
#
loop_
_entity.id
_entity.type
_entity.pdbx_description
1 polymer ?
#
loop_
_entity_poly.entity_id
_entity_poly.type
_entity_poly.pdbx_seq_one_letter_code
_entity_poly.pdbx_strand_id
1 'polypeptide(L)'
;MVKGAKPTSSAAPAKTAAPATAGKGGKPRQQDEKAIDETFEPLKLDIKGAQTAVVCLQSTEDSVLIRACDALFKYAEKSDANKLMLHEMGATDTLFTLTHHENQIVQRNATMVFGLLSAHPDIRRHLRKIDCIPHMISLLTPENEPLTNEFAVYWLRYMCSDYSTKSQVLSLNVLQPLIRLISEADPDIKFNSLSTIDHILDDFHARSLVRELNGIEPILNNLKSEFPQITETVCNCLQKLATDPFNRAVIRDIGGLDKMIDFIGIDETKDVHVHCLNALANLLEDTECLDLIQSNGGLKRLMQFVQDSVVPAVQAAAAKAIGRAARKRLNTGPEPQNRKIFAEQDAERAMVFLLLSENDDVRIAACQALAVMAESMLSRETIRNNDGILTLVQMMQKENPRLREFSTLAMSNLTQSNPNNIRELQDQAGLDVLIGLLNDEKDTTKAYACVTLANCSTDQVVRTNILEKGLIKNLLAPLQASYELAQAKAAMILSAFGIDQKAREDILKNQAIIPHLVSLLKSNHDEVRRNTCFAITVLCVEQTIAIEILRNGALEIIRDLNTSESRKSKFTEMALQKILDSHLSAKYSYLGQLENNNITTDGFYDMGPVREGGKFLTIEELGTEEVNDRRPILLVYAPEKNVTSWSATTGGSYGDDIYRVPSSSDDILSTSATPVKGSESKEKLSTGVSGRNAKTPKSSSKEKEGKIRSKKDKTSDKRDSSEDKKHSERESSEANADLKAGYKQTIDQDFQMYLDEIRPQISKVPLSEQISTLARFVSEKMGGTISSDDVSTFGYEVAMNQLKAELHSNVVPIGRVRKGIHAQRAFLFKSLADRIGIPCTLTRGNYNRAWNEVVVGESSGYDEKFSLSIEDFRLHKLQKDSNQISIDYQNSIDKSTKYNPFEDQSIEHIRESLRKLEQTYLKTNNKQILIEKQIRDEKSVVFGVRYPAKTWIVDLLHEPGRLILANSSDARSYTILN
;
A
#
# COMPACT_ATOMS: atom_id res chain seq x y z
N MET A 1 79.48 -33.14 9.29
CA MET A 1 80.03 -34.47 8.96
C MET A 1 79.78 -34.76 7.48
N VAL A 2 80.66 -35.55 6.85
CA VAL A 2 80.43 -36.49 5.71
C VAL A 2 79.48 -36.10 4.54
N LYS A 3 80.03 -36.11 3.31
CA LYS A 3 79.53 -36.60 1.99
C LYS A 3 77.99 -36.83 1.83
N GLY A 4 77.28 -36.49 0.74
CA GLY A 4 77.59 -35.98 -0.62
C GLY A 4 76.25 -35.72 -1.38
N ALA A 5 76.10 -35.67 -2.71
CA ALA A 5 77.03 -35.83 -3.85
C ALA A 5 76.50 -35.14 -5.16
N LYS A 6 76.60 -35.80 -6.33
CA LYS A 6 76.07 -35.48 -7.69
C LYS A 6 75.52 -36.79 -8.33
N PRO A 7 74.83 -36.88 -9.51
CA PRO A 7 74.93 -35.98 -10.69
C PRO A 7 73.67 -35.82 -11.61
N THR A 8 73.89 -35.27 -12.82
CA THR A 8 73.14 -35.42 -14.11
C THR A 8 71.72 -34.83 -14.24
N SER A 9 71.28 -34.30 -15.39
CA SER A 9 71.99 -34.00 -16.67
C SER A 9 71.18 -33.05 -17.59
N SER A 10 71.88 -32.44 -18.57
CA SER A 10 71.40 -32.08 -19.94
C SER A 10 70.20 -31.10 -20.12
N ALA A 11 70.18 -30.21 -21.11
CA ALA A 11 71.12 -29.92 -22.20
C ALA A 11 71.17 -28.41 -22.53
N ALA A 12 72.22 -28.02 -23.27
CA ALA A 12 72.39 -26.72 -23.93
C ALA A 12 71.67 -26.77 -25.34
N PRO A 13 71.78 -25.79 -26.29
CA PRO A 13 72.89 -24.86 -26.47
C PRO A 13 72.61 -23.43 -27.02
N ALA A 14 73.70 -22.64 -27.06
CA ALA A 14 74.05 -21.69 -28.13
C ALA A 14 73.28 -20.35 -28.23
N LYS A 15 73.88 -19.23 -28.66
CA LYS A 15 75.28 -18.98 -29.12
C LYS A 15 75.59 -17.46 -29.13
N THR A 16 76.79 -17.08 -28.67
CA THR A 16 77.66 -15.94 -29.15
C THR A 16 77.08 -14.51 -29.26
N ALA A 17 77.85 -13.42 -29.18
CA ALA A 17 79.31 -13.21 -29.13
C ALA A 17 79.69 -12.07 -28.15
N ALA A 18 80.99 -11.79 -28.04
CA ALA A 18 81.61 -10.68 -27.30
C ALA A 18 82.75 -10.09 -28.19
N PRO A 19 83.73 -9.28 -27.73
CA PRO A 19 83.82 -8.45 -26.52
C PRO A 19 84.27 -6.98 -26.83
N ALA A 20 84.60 -6.20 -25.79
CA ALA A 20 85.27 -4.91 -25.91
C ALA A 20 86.81 -5.03 -26.11
N THR A 21 87.46 -3.94 -26.50
CA THR A 21 88.91 -3.68 -26.30
C THR A 21 89.17 -2.22 -25.93
N ALA A 22 90.34 -1.94 -25.33
CA ALA A 22 90.76 -0.62 -24.87
C ALA A 22 92.19 -0.29 -25.32
N GLY A 23 92.55 1.00 -25.36
CA GLY A 23 93.89 1.50 -25.71
C GLY A 23 94.45 2.48 -24.67
N LYS A 24 95.78 2.57 -24.54
CA LYS A 24 96.49 3.36 -23.49
C LYS A 24 97.53 4.32 -24.08
N GLY A 25 97.70 5.47 -23.43
CA GLY A 25 98.86 6.38 -23.53
C GLY A 25 98.65 7.68 -22.72
N GLY A 26 99.66 8.35 -22.15
CA GLY A 26 101.06 7.92 -22.03
C GLY A 26 102.07 8.95 -21.49
N LYS A 27 102.00 9.34 -20.20
CA LYS A 27 103.01 10.17 -19.46
C LYS A 27 103.10 11.66 -19.93
N PRO A 28 103.78 12.59 -19.19
CA PRO A 28 104.70 12.44 -18.04
C PRO A 28 104.22 13.05 -16.71
N ARG A 29 105.12 13.09 -15.70
CA ARG A 29 104.93 13.71 -14.38
C ARG A 29 105.34 15.18 -14.39
N GLN A 30 104.60 16.03 -13.70
CA GLN A 30 105.16 17.13 -12.92
C GLN A 30 105.05 16.77 -11.43
N GLN A 31 105.93 17.33 -10.59
CA GLN A 31 105.84 17.27 -9.13
C GLN A 31 105.60 18.69 -8.64
N ASP A 32 104.35 19.01 -8.36
CA ASP A 32 103.98 20.19 -7.58
C ASP A 32 103.53 19.74 -6.20
N GLU A 33 104.30 20.07 -5.16
CA GLU A 33 103.86 19.92 -3.78
C GLU A 33 102.88 21.06 -3.44
N LYS A 34 101.58 20.77 -3.41
CA LYS A 34 100.58 21.68 -2.85
C LYS A 34 99.29 20.97 -2.46
N ALA A 35 98.85 21.30 -1.24
CA ALA A 35 97.63 20.85 -0.57
C ALA A 35 97.50 19.33 -0.36
N ILE A 36 97.21 18.93 0.89
CA ILE A 36 96.33 17.79 1.11
C ILE A 36 94.95 18.29 0.70
N ASP A 37 94.34 17.65 -0.29
CA ASP A 37 92.96 17.92 -0.65
C ASP A 37 92.05 17.24 0.38
N GLU A 38 91.54 18.01 1.34
CA GLU A 38 90.59 17.53 2.35
C GLU A 38 89.14 17.46 1.81
N THR A 39 88.91 17.71 0.51
CA THR A 39 87.60 17.46 -0.10
C THR A 39 87.37 15.96 -0.30
N PHE A 40 86.64 15.37 0.63
CA PHE A 40 86.04 14.05 0.43
C PHE A 40 85.17 14.06 -0.84
N GLU A 41 85.47 13.20 -1.82
CA GLU A 41 84.53 12.94 -2.91
C GLU A 41 83.18 12.47 -2.33
N PRO A 42 82.04 13.04 -2.76
CA PRO A 42 80.73 12.72 -2.17
C PRO A 42 80.37 11.25 -2.39
N LEU A 43 80.37 10.49 -1.30
CA LEU A 43 80.41 9.04 -1.30
C LEU A 43 79.19 8.45 -2.04
N LYS A 44 79.45 7.64 -3.07
CA LYS A 44 78.42 6.99 -3.90
C LYS A 44 77.83 5.76 -3.20
N LEU A 45 77.04 6.04 -2.17
CA LEU A 45 76.19 5.11 -1.44
C LEU A 45 75.23 4.38 -2.41
N ASP A 46 75.52 3.09 -2.64
CA ASP A 46 74.84 2.19 -3.57
C ASP A 46 73.94 1.22 -2.77
N ILE A 47 72.66 1.57 -2.63
CA ILE A 47 71.71 0.92 -1.71
C ILE A 47 71.05 -0.29 -2.38
N LYS A 48 71.59 -1.49 -2.11
CA LYS A 48 71.22 -2.75 -2.81
C LYS A 48 70.09 -3.56 -2.20
N GLY A 49 69.60 -3.20 -1.01
CA GLY A 49 68.60 -3.97 -0.29
C GLY A 49 67.58 -3.08 0.42
N ALA A 50 66.30 -3.48 0.38
CA ALA A 50 65.20 -2.71 0.95
C ALA A 50 65.37 -2.48 2.47
N GLN A 51 65.79 -3.49 3.23
CA GLN A 51 66.12 -3.36 4.65
C GLN A 51 67.17 -2.26 4.92
N THR A 52 68.21 -2.17 4.08
CA THR A 52 69.23 -1.12 4.17
C THR A 52 68.63 0.25 3.86
N ALA A 53 67.78 0.34 2.84
CA ALA A 53 67.10 1.60 2.49
C ALA A 53 66.17 2.08 3.62
N VAL A 54 65.43 1.18 4.29
CA VAL A 54 64.60 1.53 5.46
C VAL A 54 65.45 2.04 6.62
N VAL A 55 66.59 1.41 6.93
CA VAL A 55 67.51 1.91 7.97
C VAL A 55 68.10 3.28 7.59
N CYS A 56 68.40 3.52 6.30
CA CYS A 56 68.86 4.82 5.82
C CYS A 56 67.82 5.96 5.98
N LEU A 57 66.53 5.68 6.20
CA LEU A 57 65.53 6.70 6.53
C LEU A 57 65.73 7.35 7.90
N GLN A 58 66.58 6.79 8.76
CA GLN A 58 66.94 7.35 10.07
C GLN A 58 68.18 8.25 10.01
N SER A 59 68.67 8.58 8.81
CA SER A 59 69.81 9.47 8.62
C SER A 59 69.43 10.95 8.79
N THR A 60 70.36 11.76 9.27
CA THR A 60 70.27 13.23 9.27
C THR A 60 70.75 13.86 7.95
N GLU A 61 71.23 13.07 7.00
CA GLU A 61 71.83 13.54 5.76
C GLU A 61 70.82 13.50 4.60
N ASP A 62 70.38 14.67 4.11
CA ASP A 62 69.50 14.80 2.94
C ASP A 62 69.91 13.92 1.76
N SER A 63 71.22 13.89 1.46
CA SER A 63 71.77 13.12 0.34
C SER A 63 71.63 11.60 0.50
N VAL A 64 71.47 11.11 1.75
CA VAL A 64 71.19 9.72 2.08
C VAL A 64 69.68 9.47 2.05
N LEU A 65 68.87 10.38 2.63
CA LEU A 65 67.40 10.30 2.64
C LEU A 65 66.82 10.28 1.22
N ILE A 66 67.27 11.17 0.33
CA ILE A 66 66.85 11.23 -1.08
C ILE A 66 67.09 9.87 -1.77
N ARG A 67 68.30 9.31 -1.63
CA ARG A 67 68.67 8.01 -2.22
C ARG A 67 67.94 6.83 -1.60
N ALA A 68 67.65 6.88 -0.31
CA ALA A 68 66.88 5.86 0.39
C ALA A 68 65.44 5.83 -0.14
N CYS A 69 64.78 6.99 -0.22
CA CYS A 69 63.44 7.09 -0.80
C CYS A 69 63.41 6.70 -2.28
N ASP A 70 64.39 7.12 -3.10
CA ASP A 70 64.52 6.68 -4.51
C ASP A 70 64.60 5.15 -4.65
N ALA A 71 65.35 4.49 -3.75
CA ALA A 71 65.51 3.04 -3.75
C ALA A 71 64.24 2.32 -3.26
N LEU A 72 63.55 2.89 -2.27
CA LEU A 72 62.28 2.37 -1.74
C LEU A 72 61.14 2.53 -2.74
N PHE A 73 61.08 3.64 -3.48
CA PHE A 73 60.09 3.86 -4.55
C PHE A 73 60.18 2.75 -5.61
N LYS A 74 61.37 2.57 -6.18
CA LYS A 74 61.72 1.52 -7.17
C LYS A 74 61.65 0.10 -6.62
N TYR A 75 61.35 -0.08 -5.34
CA TYR A 75 61.08 -1.37 -4.70
C TYR A 75 59.57 -1.57 -4.48
N ALA A 76 58.88 -0.57 -3.91
CA ALA A 76 57.44 -0.55 -3.69
C ALA A 76 56.61 -0.63 -4.99
N GLU A 77 57.08 0.02 -6.05
CA GLU A 77 56.47 0.02 -7.39
C GLU A 77 56.34 -1.39 -7.99
N LYS A 78 57.27 -2.31 -7.68
CA LYS A 78 57.38 -3.61 -8.35
C LYS A 78 56.35 -4.64 -7.94
N SER A 79 55.80 -4.56 -6.73
CA SER A 79 54.74 -5.48 -6.28
C SER A 79 54.06 -4.99 -5.00
N ASP A 80 52.80 -5.38 -4.81
CA ASP A 80 52.08 -5.13 -3.56
C ASP A 80 52.69 -5.89 -2.36
N ALA A 81 53.32 -7.04 -2.59
CA ALA A 81 54.09 -7.75 -1.57
C ALA A 81 55.31 -6.94 -1.09
N ASN A 82 55.99 -6.21 -1.99
CA ASN A 82 57.08 -5.32 -1.59
C ASN A 82 56.56 -4.15 -0.75
N LYS A 83 55.38 -3.59 -1.07
CA LYS A 83 54.74 -2.54 -0.26
C LYS A 83 54.45 -3.04 1.16
N LEU A 84 53.85 -4.22 1.28
CA LEU A 84 53.58 -4.84 2.58
C LEU A 84 54.89 -5.11 3.35
N MET A 85 55.92 -5.64 2.70
CA MET A 85 57.23 -5.87 3.33
C MET A 85 57.90 -4.57 3.80
N LEU A 86 57.75 -3.44 3.08
CA LEU A 86 58.21 -2.13 3.57
C LEU A 86 57.46 -1.69 4.84
N HIS A 87 56.16 -1.95 4.91
CA HIS A 87 55.35 -1.67 6.10
C HIS A 87 55.75 -2.56 7.29
N GLU A 88 55.94 -3.86 7.07
CA GLU A 88 56.42 -4.82 8.09
C GLU A 88 57.83 -4.47 8.62
N MET A 89 58.68 -3.87 7.78
CA MET A 89 59.98 -3.33 8.19
C MET A 89 59.90 -1.97 8.93
N GLY A 90 58.69 -1.43 9.16
CA GLY A 90 58.47 -0.17 9.90
C GLY A 90 58.65 1.11 9.07
N ALA A 91 58.77 1.01 7.75
CA ALA A 91 59.08 2.18 6.91
C ALA A 91 57.96 3.23 6.91
N THR A 92 56.69 2.82 7.04
CA THR A 92 55.51 3.70 6.87
C THR A 92 55.55 4.94 7.78
N ASP A 93 55.88 4.76 9.05
CA ASP A 93 55.81 5.84 10.05
C ASP A 93 57.02 6.78 9.96
N THR A 94 58.16 6.23 9.53
CA THR A 94 59.37 7.02 9.25
C THR A 94 59.18 7.85 7.97
N LEU A 95 58.59 7.26 6.92
CA LEU A 95 58.22 7.97 5.70
C LEU A 95 57.19 9.08 5.96
N PHE A 96 56.17 8.83 6.79
CA PHE A 96 55.22 9.88 7.19
C PHE A 96 55.92 11.05 7.88
N THR A 97 56.84 10.77 8.81
CA THR A 97 57.65 11.80 9.46
C THR A 97 58.44 12.61 8.42
N LEU A 98 59.07 11.94 7.45
CA LEU A 98 59.83 12.59 6.37
C LEU A 98 58.96 13.39 5.38
N THR A 99 57.63 13.22 5.32
CA THR A 99 56.75 14.14 4.57
C THR A 99 56.64 15.53 5.20
N HIS A 100 57.18 15.75 6.40
CA HIS A 100 57.26 17.06 7.07
C HIS A 100 58.66 17.70 6.95
N HIS A 101 59.57 17.12 6.15
CA HIS A 101 60.96 17.52 6.10
C HIS A 101 61.19 18.88 5.39
N GLU A 102 62.07 19.73 5.92
CA GLU A 102 62.32 21.10 5.42
C GLU A 102 62.87 21.11 3.98
N ASN A 103 63.74 20.15 3.64
CA ASN A 103 64.18 19.95 2.26
C ASN A 103 63.03 19.36 1.40
N GLN A 104 62.50 20.18 0.48
CA GLN A 104 61.41 19.82 -0.44
C GLN A 104 61.67 18.54 -1.25
N ILE A 105 62.93 18.25 -1.61
CA ILE A 105 63.30 17.03 -2.37
C ILE A 105 63.15 15.79 -1.49
N VAL A 106 63.51 15.87 -0.21
CA VAL A 106 63.29 14.80 0.78
C VAL A 106 61.79 14.62 1.03
N GLN A 107 61.05 15.71 1.27
CA GLN A 107 59.60 15.68 1.45
C GLN A 107 58.89 15.05 0.26
N ARG A 108 59.19 15.47 -0.97
CA ARG A 108 58.63 14.93 -2.21
C ARG A 108 58.92 13.43 -2.33
N ASN A 109 60.20 13.05 -2.24
CA ASN A 109 60.58 11.64 -2.38
C ASN A 109 59.97 10.75 -1.28
N ALA A 110 59.82 11.24 -0.04
CA ALA A 110 59.10 10.54 1.02
C ALA A 110 57.60 10.43 0.72
N THR A 111 56.97 11.51 0.25
CA THR A 111 55.56 11.58 -0.15
C THR A 111 55.25 10.60 -1.29
N MET A 112 56.15 10.47 -2.27
CA MET A 112 56.05 9.51 -3.37
C MET A 112 55.97 8.06 -2.86
N VAL A 113 56.87 7.64 -1.97
CA VAL A 113 56.83 6.28 -1.40
C VAL A 113 55.61 6.10 -0.50
N PHE A 114 55.30 7.08 0.35
CA PHE A 114 54.14 7.04 1.26
C PHE A 114 52.81 6.94 0.48
N GLY A 115 52.70 7.65 -0.65
CA GLY A 115 51.60 7.55 -1.61
C GLY A 115 51.47 6.13 -2.18
N LEU A 116 52.55 5.57 -2.75
CA LEU A 116 52.54 4.19 -3.27
C LEU A 116 52.10 3.15 -2.24
N LEU A 117 52.52 3.29 -0.98
CA LEU A 117 52.15 2.35 0.10
C LEU A 117 50.64 2.35 0.39
N SER A 118 49.94 3.47 0.20
CA SER A 118 48.49 3.56 0.43
C SER A 118 47.65 2.64 -0.49
N ALA A 119 48.20 2.20 -1.63
CA ALA A 119 47.53 1.26 -2.52
C ALA A 119 47.24 -0.10 -1.84
N HIS A 120 48.06 -0.52 -0.87
CA HIS A 120 47.89 -1.80 -0.17
C HIS A 120 46.81 -1.73 0.92
N PRO A 121 45.78 -2.61 0.91
CA PRO A 121 44.65 -2.54 1.86
C PRO A 121 45.05 -2.56 3.34
N ASP A 122 45.98 -3.42 3.75
CA ASP A 122 46.41 -3.50 5.15
C ASP A 122 47.21 -2.28 5.61
N ILE A 123 47.93 -1.61 4.71
CA ILE A 123 48.62 -0.37 5.06
C ILE A 123 47.58 0.74 5.30
N ARG A 124 46.48 0.79 4.54
CA ARG A 124 45.37 1.72 4.84
C ARG A 124 44.73 1.48 6.21
N ARG A 125 44.67 0.23 6.68
CA ARG A 125 44.19 -0.11 8.04
C ARG A 125 45.13 0.42 9.14
N HIS A 126 46.42 0.56 8.85
CA HIS A 126 47.39 1.21 9.75
C HIS A 126 47.33 2.73 9.65
N LEU A 127 47.37 3.28 8.44
CA LEU A 127 47.31 4.72 8.17
C LEU A 127 46.10 5.40 8.82
N ARG A 128 44.91 4.75 8.84
CA ARG A 128 43.71 5.28 9.53
C ARG A 128 43.82 5.39 11.06
N LYS A 129 44.89 4.89 11.68
CA LYS A 129 45.18 5.05 13.12
C LYS A 129 46.15 6.21 13.40
N ILE A 130 46.73 6.78 12.36
CA ILE A 130 47.66 7.91 12.41
C ILE A 130 46.90 9.14 11.91
N ASP A 131 47.08 10.30 12.55
CA ASP A 131 46.46 11.55 12.09
C ASP A 131 47.23 12.16 10.91
N CYS A 132 47.34 11.39 9.83
CA CYS A 132 48.05 11.76 8.61
C CYS A 132 47.17 12.53 7.60
N ILE A 133 45.84 12.44 7.73
CA ILE A 133 44.90 13.07 6.79
C ILE A 133 45.07 14.60 6.73
N PRO A 134 45.17 15.36 7.84
CA PRO A 134 45.35 16.81 7.78
C PRO A 134 46.65 17.22 7.06
N HIS A 135 47.76 16.53 7.35
CA HIS A 135 49.04 16.80 6.71
C HIS A 135 49.01 16.51 5.21
N MET A 136 48.48 15.36 4.80
CA MET A 136 48.39 14.98 3.39
C MET A 136 47.48 15.91 2.57
N ILE A 137 46.48 16.55 3.18
CA ILE A 137 45.71 17.64 2.55
C ILE A 137 46.53 18.94 2.51
N SER A 138 47.29 19.26 3.56
CA SER A 138 48.15 20.45 3.60
C SER A 138 49.27 20.46 2.55
N LEU A 139 49.67 19.27 2.06
CA LEU A 139 50.63 19.14 0.95
C LEU A 139 50.05 19.60 -0.41
N LEU A 140 48.73 19.79 -0.55
CA LEU A 140 48.07 20.12 -1.82
C LEU A 140 48.14 21.62 -2.21
N THR A 141 49.25 22.31 -1.95
CA THR A 141 49.43 23.72 -2.29
C THR A 141 49.92 23.93 -3.73
N PRO A 142 49.72 25.13 -4.32
CA PRO A 142 50.37 25.51 -5.58
C PRO A 142 51.88 25.74 -5.47
N GLU A 143 52.42 25.74 -4.24
CA GLU A 143 53.83 26.06 -3.94
C GLU A 143 54.73 24.81 -3.90
N ASN A 144 54.13 23.62 -3.77
CA ASN A 144 54.83 22.34 -3.76
C ASN A 144 55.09 21.81 -5.17
N GLU A 145 56.14 20.99 -5.33
CA GLU A 145 56.44 20.34 -6.60
C GLU A 145 55.25 19.49 -7.12
N PRO A 146 54.99 19.43 -8.44
CA PRO A 146 53.88 18.65 -9.01
C PRO A 146 53.84 17.19 -8.55
N LEU A 147 55.00 16.52 -8.41
CA LEU A 147 55.09 15.15 -7.90
C LEU A 147 54.65 15.02 -6.42
N THR A 148 54.84 16.06 -5.60
CA THR A 148 54.32 16.07 -4.22
C THR A 148 52.79 16.13 -4.24
N ASN A 149 52.21 16.98 -5.10
CA ASN A 149 50.76 17.06 -5.30
C ASN A 149 50.19 15.75 -5.86
N GLU A 150 50.80 15.18 -6.90
CA GLU A 150 50.40 13.93 -7.54
C GLU A 150 50.31 12.78 -6.53
N PHE A 151 51.38 12.53 -5.77
CA PHE A 151 51.42 11.41 -4.83
C PHE A 151 50.63 11.67 -3.53
N ALA A 152 50.42 12.92 -3.14
CA ALA A 152 49.49 13.27 -2.07
C ALA A 152 48.02 13.04 -2.47
N VAL A 153 47.64 13.33 -3.72
CA VAL A 153 46.29 12.99 -4.22
C VAL A 153 46.16 11.50 -4.50
N TYR A 154 47.18 10.82 -5.03
CA TYR A 154 47.21 9.35 -5.15
C TYR A 154 46.92 8.70 -3.78
N TRP A 155 47.55 9.21 -2.72
CA TRP A 155 47.27 8.77 -1.34
C TRP A 155 45.81 9.02 -0.93
N LEU A 156 45.28 10.22 -1.17
CA LEU A 156 43.89 10.56 -0.85
C LEU A 156 42.90 9.68 -1.62
N ARG A 157 43.13 9.41 -2.90
CA ARG A 157 42.31 8.51 -3.74
C ARG A 157 42.13 7.15 -3.09
N TYR A 158 43.22 6.48 -2.72
CA TYR A 158 43.15 5.16 -2.11
C TYR A 158 42.58 5.22 -0.68
N MET A 159 42.89 6.25 0.11
CA MET A 159 42.33 6.39 1.45
C MET A 159 40.82 6.71 1.44
N CYS A 160 40.32 7.40 0.41
CA CYS A 160 38.91 7.67 0.17
C CYS A 160 38.11 6.44 -0.30
N SER A 161 38.72 5.24 -0.42
CA SER A 161 37.94 4.00 -0.53
C SER A 161 37.07 3.74 0.71
N ASP A 162 37.48 4.26 1.87
CA ASP A 162 36.82 4.01 3.16
C ASP A 162 35.96 5.22 3.61
N TYR A 163 34.73 4.95 4.03
CA TYR A 163 33.72 5.99 4.36
C TYR A 163 34.16 6.95 5.47
N SER A 164 34.88 6.47 6.50
CA SER A 164 35.38 7.34 7.57
C SER A 164 36.37 8.39 7.06
N THR A 165 37.22 8.03 6.09
CA THR A 165 38.12 8.97 5.44
C THR A 165 37.34 10.04 4.68
N LYS A 166 36.31 9.66 3.91
CA LYS A 166 35.48 10.60 3.12
C LYS A 166 34.92 11.74 3.98
N SER A 167 34.38 11.40 5.16
CA SER A 167 33.86 12.38 6.11
C SER A 167 34.95 13.31 6.66
N GLN A 168 36.13 12.78 7.01
CA GLN A 168 37.23 13.58 7.54
C GLN A 168 37.91 14.48 6.50
N VAL A 169 38.05 14.04 5.24
CA VAL A 169 38.62 14.91 4.19
C VAL A 169 37.64 16.02 3.78
N LEU A 170 36.33 15.75 3.84
CA LEU A 170 35.29 16.75 3.60
C LEU A 170 35.30 17.87 4.66
N SER A 171 35.38 17.54 5.95
CA SER A 171 35.45 18.56 7.02
C SER A 171 36.76 19.36 7.01
N LEU A 172 37.79 18.87 6.32
CA LEU A 172 39.06 19.54 6.05
C LEU A 172 39.09 20.27 4.69
N ASN A 173 37.92 20.49 4.07
CA ASN A 173 37.73 21.26 2.82
C ASN A 173 38.51 20.76 1.59
N VAL A 174 38.84 19.45 1.52
CA VAL A 174 39.70 18.87 0.47
C VAL A 174 39.19 19.13 -0.97
N LEU A 175 37.90 19.38 -1.15
CA LEU A 175 37.32 19.65 -2.47
C LEU A 175 37.93 20.90 -3.13
N GLN A 176 38.30 21.93 -2.36
CA GLN A 176 38.85 23.17 -2.93
C GLN A 176 40.22 22.95 -3.62
N PRO A 177 41.25 22.33 -2.99
CA PRO A 177 42.48 21.99 -3.70
C PRO A 177 42.26 20.97 -4.82
N LEU A 178 41.37 19.98 -4.67
CA LEU A 178 41.09 19.00 -5.73
C LEU A 178 40.48 19.66 -6.99
N ILE A 179 39.56 20.61 -6.82
CA ILE A 179 38.95 21.37 -7.93
C ILE A 179 39.99 22.26 -8.65
N ARG A 180 41.01 22.74 -7.94
CA ARG A 180 42.17 23.40 -8.57
C ARG A 180 43.00 22.39 -9.38
N LEU A 181 43.38 21.26 -8.78
CA LEU A 181 44.29 20.26 -9.35
C LEU A 181 43.74 19.62 -10.64
N ILE A 182 42.42 19.41 -10.77
CA ILE A 182 41.81 18.94 -12.03
C ILE A 182 41.89 19.96 -13.19
N SER A 183 42.29 21.20 -12.91
CA SER A 183 42.48 22.26 -13.92
C SER A 183 43.93 22.43 -14.37
N GLU A 184 44.88 21.69 -13.79
CA GLU A 184 46.31 21.78 -14.11
C GLU A 184 46.65 21.08 -15.45
N ALA A 185 47.92 21.01 -15.85
CA ALA A 185 48.30 20.36 -17.11
C ALA A 185 48.27 18.82 -17.01
N ASP A 186 48.79 18.29 -15.91
CA ASP A 186 49.22 16.90 -15.75
C ASP A 186 48.06 15.86 -15.75
N PRO A 187 48.15 14.76 -16.54
CA PRO A 187 47.11 13.73 -16.60
C PRO A 187 46.95 12.91 -15.32
N ASP A 188 48.02 12.60 -14.59
CA ASP A 188 47.99 11.75 -13.41
C ASP A 188 47.51 12.53 -12.18
N ILE A 189 47.90 13.80 -12.04
CA ILE A 189 47.29 14.74 -11.08
C ILE A 189 45.79 14.85 -11.33
N LYS A 190 45.35 15.04 -12.59
CA LYS A 190 43.92 15.06 -12.97
C LYS A 190 43.21 13.77 -12.61
N PHE A 191 43.74 12.62 -13.04
CA PHE A 191 43.09 11.33 -12.87
C PHE A 191 42.94 10.98 -11.39
N ASN A 192 43.99 11.20 -10.58
CA ASN A 192 43.92 10.98 -9.14
C ASN A 192 42.97 11.98 -8.46
N SER A 193 42.94 13.25 -8.89
CA SER A 193 42.04 14.27 -8.31
C SER A 193 40.57 14.02 -8.64
N LEU A 194 40.25 13.73 -9.90
CA LEU A 194 38.91 13.31 -10.34
C LEU A 194 38.49 12.01 -9.65
N SER A 195 39.39 11.03 -9.53
CA SER A 195 39.09 9.78 -8.80
C SER A 195 38.77 10.03 -7.33
N THR A 196 39.48 10.96 -6.69
CA THR A 196 39.22 11.34 -5.29
C THR A 196 37.87 12.04 -5.15
N ILE A 197 37.55 12.96 -6.06
CA ILE A 197 36.24 13.61 -6.14
C ILE A 197 35.13 12.58 -6.36
N ASP A 198 35.29 11.61 -7.27
CA ASP A 198 34.28 10.57 -7.53
C ASP A 198 33.96 9.75 -6.28
N HIS A 199 34.98 9.30 -5.54
CA HIS A 199 34.78 8.57 -4.27
C HIS A 199 34.06 9.45 -3.24
N ILE A 200 34.36 10.74 -3.18
CA ILE A 200 33.73 11.69 -2.25
C ILE A 200 32.26 11.97 -2.64
N LEU A 201 31.93 12.01 -3.93
CA LEU A 201 30.57 12.22 -4.46
C LEU A 201 29.58 11.08 -4.16
N ASP A 202 30.04 9.96 -3.60
CA ASP A 202 29.14 8.96 -3.00
C ASP A 202 28.35 9.56 -1.82
N ASP A 203 28.92 10.52 -1.09
CA ASP A 203 28.20 11.33 -0.11
C ASP A 203 27.30 12.35 -0.82
N PHE A 204 26.06 12.52 -0.34
CA PHE A 204 25.11 13.45 -0.93
C PHE A 204 25.46 14.91 -0.62
N HIS A 205 26.02 15.21 0.56
CA HIS A 205 26.40 16.57 0.95
C HIS A 205 27.53 17.12 0.06
N ALA A 206 28.50 16.26 -0.30
CA ALA A 206 29.58 16.60 -1.20
C ALA A 206 29.10 17.11 -2.58
N ARG A 207 27.95 16.64 -3.06
CA ARG A 207 27.36 17.06 -4.35
C ARG A 207 26.96 18.54 -4.34
N SER A 208 26.54 19.05 -3.18
CA SER A 208 26.26 20.47 -2.98
C SER A 208 27.54 21.29 -2.79
N LEU A 209 28.53 20.78 -2.04
CA LEU A 209 29.82 21.46 -1.87
C LEU A 209 30.59 21.63 -3.19
N VAL A 210 30.56 20.62 -4.09
CA VAL A 210 31.18 20.74 -5.43
C VAL A 210 30.49 21.81 -6.30
N ARG A 211 29.18 22.04 -6.13
CA ARG A 211 28.46 23.15 -6.76
C ARG A 211 28.87 24.49 -6.16
N GLU A 212 28.88 24.60 -4.84
CA GLU A 212 29.20 25.84 -4.11
C GLU A 212 30.66 26.31 -4.33
N LEU A 213 31.57 25.36 -4.59
CA LEU A 213 32.96 25.63 -4.99
C LEU A 213 33.14 25.80 -6.52
N ASN A 214 32.04 25.89 -7.30
CA ASN A 214 32.02 25.99 -8.77
C ASN A 214 32.76 24.85 -9.51
N GLY A 215 32.97 23.70 -8.86
CA GLY A 215 33.77 22.58 -9.39
C GLY A 215 33.11 21.79 -10.52
N ILE A 216 31.81 21.97 -10.76
CA ILE A 216 31.07 21.29 -11.83
C ILE A 216 31.63 21.62 -13.21
N GLU A 217 31.98 22.88 -13.49
CA GLU A 217 32.57 23.26 -14.77
C GLU A 217 33.99 22.70 -14.99
N PRO A 218 34.95 22.81 -14.06
CA PRO A 218 36.25 22.13 -14.14
C PRO A 218 36.16 20.62 -14.38
N ILE A 219 35.20 19.92 -13.76
CA ILE A 219 34.94 18.49 -14.01
C ILE A 219 34.47 18.29 -15.46
N LEU A 220 33.43 19.01 -15.88
CA LEU A 220 32.86 18.93 -17.24
C LEU A 220 33.89 19.27 -18.33
N ASN A 221 34.76 20.25 -18.09
CA ASN A 221 35.77 20.69 -19.06
C ASN A 221 36.91 19.67 -19.26
N ASN A 222 36.99 18.61 -18.43
CA ASN A 222 37.88 17.46 -18.64
C ASN A 222 37.25 16.33 -19.49
N LEU A 223 35.99 16.46 -19.91
CA LEU A 223 35.32 15.50 -20.83
C LEU A 223 36.01 15.40 -22.20
N LYS A 224 36.77 16.43 -22.59
CA LYS A 224 37.60 16.51 -23.82
C LYS A 224 38.98 15.84 -23.70
N SER A 225 39.26 15.12 -22.61
CA SER A 225 40.56 14.49 -22.37
C SER A 225 40.83 13.36 -23.35
N GLU A 226 42.06 13.28 -23.86
CA GLU A 226 42.53 12.18 -24.74
C GLU A 226 42.71 10.86 -23.99
N PHE A 227 42.67 10.88 -22.65
CA PHE A 227 42.84 9.71 -21.78
C PHE A 227 41.49 9.12 -21.36
N PRO A 228 41.11 7.90 -21.79
CA PRO A 228 39.79 7.32 -21.50
C PRO A 228 39.47 7.19 -20.01
N GLN A 229 40.48 6.88 -19.17
CA GLN A 229 40.31 6.80 -17.71
C GLN A 229 39.89 8.14 -17.08
N ILE A 230 40.30 9.27 -17.66
CA ILE A 230 39.88 10.60 -17.22
C ILE A 230 38.43 10.86 -17.65
N THR A 231 38.06 10.57 -18.91
CA THR A 231 36.70 10.83 -19.40
C THR A 231 35.66 9.90 -18.76
N GLU A 232 36.02 8.66 -18.46
CA GLU A 232 35.23 7.73 -17.65
C GLU A 232 34.97 8.29 -16.24
N THR A 233 36.02 8.75 -15.55
CA THR A 233 35.91 9.32 -14.20
C THR A 233 35.08 10.61 -14.20
N VAL A 234 35.22 11.46 -15.22
CA VAL A 234 34.38 12.64 -15.44
C VAL A 234 32.91 12.25 -15.62
N CYS A 235 32.61 11.24 -16.44
CA CYS A 235 31.23 10.77 -16.64
C CYS A 235 30.63 10.19 -15.36
N ASN A 236 31.39 9.44 -14.56
CA ASN A 236 30.96 8.97 -13.24
C ASN A 236 30.68 10.13 -12.26
N CYS A 237 31.57 11.12 -12.18
CA CYS A 237 31.35 12.33 -11.39
C CYS A 237 30.06 13.05 -11.81
N LEU A 238 29.86 13.28 -13.11
CA LEU A 238 28.69 13.97 -13.65
C LEU A 238 27.40 13.16 -13.45
N GLN A 239 27.44 11.83 -13.55
CA GLN A 239 26.32 10.95 -13.23
C GLN A 239 25.90 11.08 -11.76
N LYS A 240 26.86 11.10 -10.82
CA LYS A 240 26.59 11.30 -9.39
C LYS A 240 26.08 12.72 -9.11
N LEU A 241 26.72 13.74 -9.67
CA LEU A 241 26.33 15.15 -9.52
C LEU A 241 24.91 15.42 -10.02
N ALA A 242 24.53 14.91 -11.19
CA ALA A 242 23.22 15.12 -11.80
C ALA A 242 22.05 14.47 -11.03
N THR A 243 22.30 13.73 -9.94
CA THR A 243 21.23 13.26 -9.05
C THR A 243 20.62 14.40 -8.21
N ASP A 244 21.37 15.45 -7.90
CA ASP A 244 20.90 16.66 -7.21
C ASP A 244 20.20 17.60 -8.22
N PRO A 245 18.92 18.01 -8.00
CA PRO A 245 18.21 18.90 -8.92
C PRO A 245 18.88 20.27 -9.11
N PHE A 246 19.52 20.82 -8.08
CA PHE A 246 20.24 22.10 -8.20
C PHE A 246 21.51 21.96 -9.05
N ASN A 247 22.12 20.77 -9.05
CA ASN A 247 23.26 20.47 -9.93
C ASN A 247 22.81 20.26 -11.38
N ARG A 248 21.61 19.74 -11.63
CA ARG A 248 21.08 19.63 -13.00
C ARG A 248 20.95 21.00 -13.67
N ALA A 249 20.40 21.99 -12.95
CA ALA A 249 20.34 23.37 -13.42
C ALA A 249 21.75 23.94 -13.72
N VAL A 250 22.71 23.79 -12.81
CA VAL A 250 24.09 24.29 -13.06
C VAL A 250 24.76 23.58 -14.24
N ILE A 251 24.64 22.25 -14.39
CA ILE A 251 25.20 21.50 -15.52
C ILE A 251 24.57 21.92 -16.84
N ARG A 252 23.27 22.20 -16.85
CA ARG A 252 22.53 22.71 -18.00
C ARG A 252 23.01 24.12 -18.39
N ASP A 253 23.07 25.04 -17.43
CA ASP A 253 23.36 26.45 -17.66
C ASP A 253 24.80 26.69 -18.18
N ILE A 254 25.74 25.77 -17.89
CA ILE A 254 27.12 25.76 -18.44
C ILE A 254 27.27 24.99 -19.78
N GLY A 255 26.15 24.66 -20.44
CA GLY A 255 26.12 23.94 -21.72
C GLY A 255 26.51 22.46 -21.64
N GLY A 256 26.37 21.84 -20.46
CA GLY A 256 26.79 20.46 -20.22
C GLY A 256 25.97 19.41 -20.97
N LEU A 257 24.69 19.69 -21.25
CA LEU A 257 23.84 18.80 -22.05
C LEU A 257 24.40 18.62 -23.47
N ASP A 258 24.75 19.72 -24.14
CA ASP A 258 25.28 19.70 -25.50
C ASP A 258 26.67 19.05 -25.53
N LYS A 259 27.58 19.45 -24.61
CA LYS A 259 28.91 18.85 -24.45
C LYS A 259 28.87 17.32 -24.24
N MET A 260 27.86 16.81 -23.53
CA MET A 260 27.65 15.37 -23.36
C MET A 260 27.12 14.68 -24.63
N ILE A 261 26.22 15.32 -25.37
CA ILE A 261 25.65 14.80 -26.63
C ILE A 261 26.69 14.78 -27.75
N ASP A 262 27.58 15.77 -27.79
CA ASP A 262 28.76 15.80 -28.66
C ASP A 262 29.76 14.71 -28.27
N PHE A 263 30.03 14.50 -26.97
CA PHE A 263 30.97 13.47 -26.50
C PHE A 263 30.53 12.04 -26.82
N ILE A 264 29.25 11.69 -26.63
CA ILE A 264 28.71 10.40 -27.13
C ILE A 264 28.62 10.36 -28.66
N GLY A 265 28.90 11.47 -29.33
CA GLY A 265 29.02 11.52 -30.78
C GLY A 265 30.37 11.07 -31.33
N ILE A 266 31.37 10.87 -30.48
CA ILE A 266 32.73 10.47 -30.83
C ILE A 266 32.80 8.94 -30.87
N ASP A 267 33.30 8.38 -31.98
CA ASP A 267 33.32 6.93 -32.22
C ASP A 267 34.39 6.21 -31.37
N GLU A 268 35.43 6.93 -30.97
CA GLU A 268 36.55 6.47 -30.15
C GLU A 268 36.21 6.35 -28.65
N THR A 269 35.11 6.94 -28.18
CA THR A 269 34.74 7.00 -26.74
C THR A 269 33.71 5.94 -26.32
N LYS A 270 33.40 4.97 -27.19
CA LYS A 270 32.31 3.99 -27.03
C LYS A 270 32.29 3.24 -25.70
N ASP A 271 33.45 2.87 -25.17
CA ASP A 271 33.55 2.17 -23.88
C ASP A 271 33.01 3.01 -22.71
N VAL A 272 33.06 4.34 -22.83
CA VAL A 272 32.63 5.32 -21.81
C VAL A 272 31.18 5.77 -22.01
N HIS A 273 30.57 5.54 -23.18
CA HIS A 273 29.22 6.02 -23.53
C HIS A 273 28.15 5.65 -22.49
N VAL A 274 28.25 4.48 -21.84
CA VAL A 274 27.33 4.02 -20.80
C VAL A 274 27.20 5.01 -19.63
N HIS A 275 28.31 5.60 -19.20
CA HIS A 275 28.36 6.51 -18.05
C HIS A 275 27.82 7.89 -18.45
N CYS A 276 28.20 8.39 -19.64
CA CYS A 276 27.68 9.65 -20.16
C CYS A 276 26.16 9.57 -20.43
N LEU A 277 25.67 8.48 -21.01
CA LEU A 277 24.23 8.24 -21.20
C LEU A 277 23.47 8.16 -19.87
N ASN A 278 24.07 7.64 -18.80
CA ASN A 278 23.45 7.68 -17.47
C ASN A 278 23.45 9.08 -16.84
N ALA A 279 24.48 9.90 -17.06
CA ALA A 279 24.47 11.31 -16.67
C ALA A 279 23.39 12.09 -17.44
N LEU A 280 23.28 11.90 -18.75
CA LEU A 280 22.21 12.44 -19.59
C LEU A 280 20.82 12.00 -19.11
N ALA A 281 20.62 10.71 -18.81
CA ALA A 281 19.36 10.21 -18.28
C ALA A 281 18.97 10.87 -16.95
N ASN A 282 19.94 11.21 -16.10
CA ASN A 282 19.69 11.95 -14.87
C ASN A 282 19.38 13.43 -15.17
N LEU A 283 20.10 14.10 -16.08
CA LEU A 283 19.81 15.48 -16.51
C LEU A 283 18.40 15.63 -17.08
N LEU A 284 17.90 14.62 -17.80
CA LEU A 284 16.54 14.57 -18.36
C LEU A 284 15.42 14.39 -17.32
N GLU A 285 15.74 14.43 -16.03
CA GLU A 285 14.76 14.69 -14.96
C GLU A 285 14.48 16.18 -14.72
N ASP A 286 15.26 17.10 -15.30
CA ASP A 286 14.96 18.53 -15.35
C ASP A 286 14.08 18.89 -16.56
N THR A 287 13.07 19.74 -16.35
CA THR A 287 12.11 20.14 -17.38
C THR A 287 12.67 21.07 -18.46
N GLU A 288 13.75 21.82 -18.19
CA GLU A 288 14.39 22.69 -19.19
C GLU A 288 15.40 21.89 -20.04
N CYS A 289 16.10 20.91 -19.45
CA CYS A 289 16.82 19.88 -20.22
C CYS A 289 15.91 19.13 -21.21
N LEU A 290 14.63 18.92 -20.87
CA LEU A 290 13.61 18.37 -21.79
C LEU A 290 13.21 19.31 -22.95
N ASP A 291 13.55 20.60 -22.91
CA ASP A 291 13.43 21.51 -24.06
C ASP A 291 14.70 21.47 -24.91
N LEU A 292 15.86 21.69 -24.28
CA LEU A 292 17.14 21.83 -24.98
C LEU A 292 17.50 20.61 -25.84
N ILE A 293 17.16 19.40 -25.39
CA ILE A 293 17.40 18.15 -26.14
C ILE A 293 16.60 18.05 -27.46
N GLN A 294 15.54 18.85 -27.64
CA GLN A 294 14.81 18.93 -28.91
C GLN A 294 15.64 19.68 -29.96
N SER A 295 16.27 20.79 -29.56
CA SER A 295 17.01 21.68 -30.46
C SER A 295 18.40 21.18 -30.87
N ASN A 296 19.07 20.40 -30.02
CA ASN A 296 20.42 19.89 -30.28
C ASN A 296 20.46 18.51 -30.98
N GLY A 297 19.30 17.94 -31.32
CA GLY A 297 19.20 16.63 -31.98
C GLY A 297 19.48 15.42 -31.08
N GLY A 298 19.70 15.61 -29.77
CA GLY A 298 20.02 14.54 -28.83
C GLY A 298 18.96 13.42 -28.79
N LEU A 299 17.67 13.75 -28.98
CA LEU A 299 16.60 12.74 -29.08
C LEU A 299 16.86 11.71 -30.18
N LYS A 300 17.39 12.14 -31.34
CA LYS A 300 17.76 11.25 -32.45
C LYS A 300 19.00 10.42 -32.13
N ARG A 301 20.02 11.02 -31.50
CA ARG A 301 21.24 10.32 -31.06
C ARG A 301 20.90 9.20 -30.06
N LEU A 302 19.98 9.45 -29.13
CA LEU A 302 19.49 8.43 -28.19
C LEU A 302 18.77 7.27 -28.91
N MET A 303 17.96 7.56 -29.93
CA MET A 303 17.31 6.53 -30.76
C MET A 303 18.32 5.65 -31.50
N GLN A 304 19.37 6.24 -32.08
CA GLN A 304 20.47 5.49 -32.69
C GLN A 304 21.16 4.55 -31.70
N PHE A 305 21.41 4.99 -30.45
CA PHE A 305 22.00 4.11 -29.43
C PHE A 305 21.12 2.93 -29.01
N VAL A 306 19.80 3.02 -29.20
CA VAL A 306 18.89 1.88 -29.02
C VAL A 306 18.91 0.92 -30.21
N GLN A 307 18.91 1.48 -31.43
CA GLN A 307 18.76 0.72 -32.68
C GLN A 307 20.06 0.08 -33.16
N ASP A 308 21.17 0.81 -33.10
CA ASP A 308 22.44 0.47 -33.75
C ASP A 308 23.49 -0.15 -32.80
N SER A 309 23.31 0.01 -31.47
CA SER A 309 24.31 -0.44 -30.49
C SER A 309 24.21 -1.94 -30.20
N VAL A 310 25.34 -2.63 -30.33
CA VAL A 310 25.51 -4.04 -29.92
C VAL A 310 25.85 -4.23 -28.43
N VAL A 311 26.01 -3.15 -27.67
CA VAL A 311 26.43 -3.18 -26.26
C VAL A 311 25.21 -3.04 -25.34
N PRO A 312 24.80 -4.08 -24.58
CA PRO A 312 23.57 -4.04 -23.77
C PRO A 312 23.53 -2.91 -22.76
N ALA A 313 24.66 -2.58 -22.12
CA ALA A 313 24.74 -1.47 -21.17
C ALA A 313 24.48 -0.10 -21.82
N VAL A 314 24.87 0.08 -23.08
CA VAL A 314 24.60 1.30 -23.86
C VAL A 314 23.12 1.36 -24.25
N GLN A 315 22.55 0.24 -24.74
CA GLN A 315 21.12 0.16 -25.06
C GLN A 315 20.24 0.45 -23.84
N ALA A 316 20.57 -0.12 -22.68
CA ALA A 316 19.85 0.10 -21.43
C ALA A 316 19.96 1.57 -20.95
N ALA A 317 21.14 2.18 -21.02
CA ALA A 317 21.34 3.58 -20.66
C ALA A 317 20.58 4.54 -21.62
N ALA A 318 20.59 4.26 -22.92
CA ALA A 318 19.84 5.02 -23.92
C ALA A 318 18.32 4.87 -23.77
N ALA A 319 17.82 3.65 -23.56
CA ALA A 319 16.40 3.38 -23.28
C ALA A 319 15.93 4.11 -22.00
N LYS A 320 16.73 4.10 -20.93
CA LYS A 320 16.48 4.87 -19.71
C LYS A 320 16.41 6.39 -20.00
N ALA A 321 17.35 6.91 -20.81
CA ALA A 321 17.35 8.32 -21.21
C ALA A 321 16.11 8.70 -22.05
N ILE A 322 15.68 7.84 -22.98
CA ILE A 322 14.43 8.01 -23.76
C ILE A 322 13.21 7.98 -22.84
N GLY A 323 13.14 7.03 -21.90
CA GLY A 323 12.06 6.95 -20.92
C GLY A 323 11.95 8.19 -20.05
N ARG A 324 13.07 8.84 -19.70
CA ARG A 324 13.10 10.15 -19.02
C ARG A 324 12.68 11.28 -19.96
N ALA A 325 13.23 11.33 -21.17
CA ALA A 325 12.89 12.33 -22.19
C ALA A 325 11.39 12.29 -22.60
N ALA A 326 10.73 11.14 -22.47
CA ALA A 326 9.31 10.94 -22.76
C ALA A 326 8.38 11.23 -21.55
N ARG A 327 8.90 11.62 -20.37
CA ARG A 327 8.06 11.97 -19.21
C ARG A 327 7.20 13.20 -19.52
N LYS A 328 5.94 13.17 -19.07
CA LYS A 328 5.07 14.35 -19.17
C LYS A 328 5.55 15.44 -18.21
N ARG A 329 5.68 16.68 -18.70
CA ARG A 329 5.92 17.85 -17.85
C ARG A 329 4.70 18.17 -17.01
N LEU A 330 4.90 18.48 -15.73
CA LEU A 330 3.84 19.03 -14.90
C LEU A 330 3.64 20.51 -15.23
N ASN A 331 2.38 20.96 -15.19
CA ASN A 331 1.96 22.37 -15.23
C ASN A 331 2.28 23.19 -16.50
N THR A 332 2.84 22.61 -17.57
CA THR A 332 3.14 23.35 -18.83
C THR A 332 2.47 22.75 -20.07
N GLY A 333 1.51 23.47 -20.66
CA GLY A 333 1.18 23.38 -22.09
C GLY A 333 0.45 22.11 -22.59
N PRO A 334 0.43 21.90 -23.93
CA PRO A 334 -0.06 20.68 -24.59
C PRO A 334 0.88 19.47 -24.39
N GLU A 335 0.64 18.34 -25.10
CA GLU A 335 1.51 17.14 -25.03
C GLU A 335 3.00 17.49 -25.26
N PRO A 336 3.95 16.85 -24.56
CA PRO A 336 5.38 17.10 -24.72
C PRO A 336 5.83 16.81 -26.15
N GLN A 337 6.44 17.79 -26.82
CA GLN A 337 6.95 17.65 -28.19
C GLN A 337 7.95 16.48 -28.34
N ASN A 338 8.68 16.13 -27.27
CA ASN A 338 9.52 14.92 -27.20
C ASN A 338 8.76 13.63 -27.55
N ARG A 339 7.52 13.45 -27.05
CA ARG A 339 6.71 12.25 -27.34
C ARG A 339 6.37 12.16 -28.82
N LYS A 340 6.04 13.29 -29.44
CA LYS A 340 5.80 13.38 -30.88
C LYS A 340 7.06 13.04 -31.67
N ILE A 341 8.22 13.62 -31.31
CA ILE A 341 9.51 13.34 -31.96
C ILE A 341 9.94 11.88 -31.81
N PHE A 342 9.59 11.21 -30.69
CA PHE A 342 9.82 9.79 -30.49
C PHE A 342 8.88 8.90 -31.31
N ALA A 343 7.58 9.22 -31.36
CA ALA A 343 6.63 8.51 -32.20
C ALA A 343 6.95 8.66 -33.71
N GLU A 344 7.45 9.83 -34.13
CA GLU A 344 7.98 10.08 -35.49
C GLU A 344 9.28 9.30 -35.80
N GLN A 345 9.85 8.59 -34.82
CA GLN A 345 11.06 7.77 -34.94
C GLN A 345 10.83 6.30 -34.51
N ASP A 346 9.58 5.82 -34.50
CA ASP A 346 9.20 4.45 -34.13
C ASP A 346 9.70 4.01 -32.72
N ALA A 347 9.82 4.95 -31.78
CA ALA A 347 10.42 4.69 -30.47
C ALA A 347 9.70 3.61 -29.66
N GLU A 348 8.37 3.59 -29.66
CA GLU A 348 7.57 2.54 -29.03
C GLU A 348 7.93 1.14 -29.56
N ARG A 349 8.09 1.02 -30.89
CA ARG A 349 8.47 -0.22 -31.56
C ARG A 349 9.89 -0.64 -31.23
N ALA A 350 10.83 0.31 -31.20
CA ALA A 350 12.21 0.06 -30.78
C ALA A 350 12.29 -0.41 -29.32
N MET A 351 11.50 0.18 -28.42
CA MET A 351 11.40 -0.25 -27.02
C MET A 351 10.78 -1.64 -26.88
N VAL A 352 9.73 -1.99 -27.65
CA VAL A 352 9.19 -3.36 -27.63
C VAL A 352 10.20 -4.37 -28.18
N PHE A 353 10.97 -4.03 -29.22
CA PHE A 353 12.06 -4.89 -29.72
C PHE A 353 13.14 -5.14 -28.65
N LEU A 354 13.50 -4.14 -27.83
CA LEU A 354 14.44 -4.34 -26.72
C LEU A 354 13.95 -5.34 -25.66
N LEU A 355 12.64 -5.57 -25.51
CA LEU A 355 12.12 -6.62 -24.60
C LEU A 355 12.53 -8.04 -25.05
N LEU A 356 12.87 -8.22 -26.33
CA LEU A 356 13.33 -9.49 -26.91
C LEU A 356 14.84 -9.73 -26.68
N SER A 357 15.60 -8.73 -26.23
CA SER A 357 17.01 -8.87 -25.85
C SER A 357 17.19 -9.98 -24.81
N GLU A 358 18.33 -10.67 -24.80
CA GLU A 358 18.64 -11.67 -23.77
C GLU A 358 19.01 -11.05 -22.41
N ASN A 359 19.44 -9.78 -22.41
CA ASN A 359 19.91 -9.07 -21.23
C ASN A 359 18.76 -8.45 -20.41
N ASP A 360 18.66 -8.81 -19.12
CA ASP A 360 17.57 -8.34 -18.25
C ASP A 360 17.61 -6.84 -17.93
N ASP A 361 18.78 -6.19 -17.88
CA ASP A 361 18.87 -4.74 -17.64
C ASP A 361 18.35 -3.94 -18.85
N VAL A 362 18.60 -4.43 -20.07
CA VAL A 362 17.98 -3.90 -21.31
C VAL A 362 16.46 -4.05 -21.26
N ARG A 363 15.95 -5.25 -20.91
CA ARG A 363 14.51 -5.48 -20.74
C ARG A 363 13.89 -4.57 -19.67
N ILE A 364 14.56 -4.40 -18.54
CA ILE A 364 14.10 -3.53 -17.44
C ILE A 364 14.06 -2.06 -17.88
N ALA A 365 15.09 -1.57 -18.55
CA ALA A 365 15.13 -0.20 -19.07
C ALA A 365 14.03 0.04 -20.12
N ALA A 366 13.80 -0.93 -21.02
CA ALA A 366 12.73 -0.88 -22.01
C ALA A 366 11.34 -0.91 -21.36
N CYS A 367 11.10 -1.79 -20.38
CA CYS A 367 9.86 -1.78 -19.56
C CYS A 367 9.62 -0.43 -18.88
N GLN A 368 10.67 0.19 -18.32
CA GLN A 368 10.57 1.52 -17.68
C GLN A 368 10.24 2.62 -18.69
N ALA A 369 10.85 2.60 -19.89
CA ALA A 369 10.53 3.53 -20.96
C ALA A 369 9.09 3.35 -21.47
N LEU A 370 8.68 2.11 -21.76
CA LEU A 370 7.32 1.76 -22.19
C LEU A 370 6.28 2.19 -21.15
N ALA A 371 6.55 2.05 -19.86
CA ALA A 371 5.66 2.52 -18.80
C ALA A 371 5.43 4.04 -18.84
N VAL A 372 6.46 4.84 -19.10
CA VAL A 372 6.34 6.30 -19.21
C VAL A 372 5.71 6.72 -20.54
N MET A 373 6.03 6.05 -21.65
CA MET A 373 5.40 6.30 -22.95
C MET A 373 3.90 5.95 -22.93
N ALA A 374 3.52 4.85 -22.27
CA ALA A 374 2.14 4.45 -22.03
C ALA A 374 1.33 5.40 -21.12
N GLU A 375 1.87 6.55 -20.68
CA GLU A 375 1.05 7.66 -20.21
C GLU A 375 0.27 8.35 -21.36
N SER A 376 0.74 8.27 -22.61
CA SER A 376 0.02 8.83 -23.78
C SER A 376 -0.87 7.77 -24.43
N MET A 377 -2.11 8.16 -24.77
CA MET A 377 -3.11 7.26 -25.36
C MET A 377 -2.67 6.71 -26.73
N LEU A 378 -1.95 7.52 -27.53
CA LEU A 378 -1.45 7.08 -28.85
C LEU A 378 -0.38 5.99 -28.68
N SER A 379 0.59 6.20 -27.80
CA SER A 379 1.62 5.22 -27.47
C SER A 379 1.03 3.90 -26.97
N ARG A 380 -0.09 3.91 -26.21
CA ARG A 380 -0.79 2.69 -25.79
C ARG A 380 -1.26 1.84 -26.97
N GLU A 381 -1.68 2.47 -28.07
CA GLU A 381 -2.10 1.77 -29.28
C GLU A 381 -0.90 1.31 -30.10
N THR A 382 0.12 2.15 -30.28
CA THR A 382 1.36 1.78 -30.98
C THR A 382 2.06 0.60 -30.31
N ILE A 383 2.15 0.56 -28.98
CA ILE A 383 2.77 -0.53 -28.23
C ILE A 383 1.99 -1.85 -28.40
N ARG A 384 0.64 -1.81 -28.37
CA ARG A 384 -0.19 -2.99 -28.68
C ARG A 384 0.03 -3.47 -30.11
N ASN A 385 0.02 -2.56 -31.08
CA ASN A 385 0.13 -2.87 -32.50
C ASN A 385 1.51 -3.44 -32.92
N ASN A 386 2.48 -3.49 -31.99
CA ASN A 386 3.80 -4.10 -32.17
C ASN A 386 4.00 -5.29 -31.21
N ASP A 387 2.93 -6.02 -30.87
CA ASP A 387 2.91 -7.19 -29.96
C ASP A 387 3.35 -6.94 -28.51
N GLY A 388 3.54 -5.68 -28.11
CA GLY A 388 4.11 -5.32 -26.80
C GLY A 388 3.30 -5.82 -25.60
N ILE A 389 1.99 -6.04 -25.74
CA ILE A 389 1.15 -6.64 -24.69
C ILE A 389 1.54 -8.11 -24.47
N LEU A 390 1.66 -8.91 -25.54
CA LEU A 390 2.12 -10.29 -25.49
C LEU A 390 3.53 -10.38 -24.89
N THR A 391 4.47 -9.55 -25.35
CA THR A 391 5.85 -9.57 -24.83
C THR A 391 5.89 -9.20 -23.34
N LEU A 392 5.11 -8.21 -22.89
CA LEU A 392 5.04 -7.85 -21.46
C LEU A 392 4.37 -8.96 -20.62
N VAL A 393 3.36 -9.67 -21.12
CA VAL A 393 2.79 -10.85 -20.44
C VAL A 393 3.83 -11.97 -20.30
N GLN A 394 4.74 -12.13 -21.27
CA GLN A 394 5.87 -13.07 -21.15
C GLN A 394 6.94 -12.59 -20.16
N MET A 395 7.19 -11.28 -20.06
CA MET A 395 8.13 -10.71 -19.07
C MET A 395 7.61 -10.82 -17.64
N MET A 396 6.30 -10.63 -17.42
CA MET A 396 5.64 -10.80 -16.13
C MET A 396 5.74 -12.24 -15.57
N GLN A 397 6.05 -13.23 -16.40
CA GLN A 397 6.23 -14.64 -16.00
C GLN A 397 7.69 -15.02 -15.71
N LYS A 398 8.66 -14.11 -15.85
CA LYS A 398 10.09 -14.41 -15.60
C LYS A 398 10.43 -14.44 -14.11
N GLU A 399 11.48 -15.17 -13.76
CA GLU A 399 11.95 -15.29 -12.37
C GLU A 399 12.50 -13.98 -11.80
N ASN A 400 13.07 -13.09 -12.63
CA ASN A 400 13.66 -11.83 -12.21
C ASN A 400 12.60 -10.86 -11.60
N PRO A 401 12.68 -10.55 -10.30
CA PRO A 401 11.67 -9.73 -9.62
C PRO A 401 11.65 -8.26 -10.06
N ARG A 402 12.73 -7.71 -10.62
CA ARG A 402 12.71 -6.34 -11.21
C ARG A 402 12.03 -6.36 -12.57
N LEU A 403 12.25 -7.40 -13.37
CA LEU A 403 11.59 -7.53 -14.67
C LEU A 403 10.08 -7.70 -14.52
N ARG A 404 9.60 -8.52 -13.56
CA ARG A 404 8.17 -8.61 -13.21
C ARG A 404 7.59 -7.26 -12.77
N GLU A 405 8.25 -6.59 -11.82
CA GLU A 405 7.83 -5.27 -11.30
C GLU A 405 7.63 -4.23 -12.42
N PHE A 406 8.62 -4.02 -13.28
CA PHE A 406 8.55 -2.97 -14.32
C PHE A 406 7.68 -3.37 -15.53
N SER A 407 7.57 -4.66 -15.88
CA SER A 407 6.62 -5.11 -16.91
C SER A 407 5.16 -4.99 -16.46
N THR A 408 4.89 -5.26 -15.17
CA THR A 408 3.56 -5.06 -14.58
C THR A 408 3.20 -3.57 -14.50
N LEU A 409 4.16 -2.70 -14.15
CA LEU A 409 3.97 -1.24 -14.21
C LEU A 409 3.60 -0.79 -15.63
N ALA A 410 4.34 -1.23 -16.65
CA ALA A 410 4.01 -0.93 -18.05
C ALA A 410 2.59 -1.40 -18.42
N MET A 411 2.20 -2.62 -18.02
CA MET A 411 0.85 -3.15 -18.26
C MET A 411 -0.25 -2.34 -17.55
N SER A 412 0.02 -1.84 -16.34
CA SER A 412 -0.92 -1.00 -15.59
C SER A 412 -1.18 0.35 -16.26
N ASN A 413 -0.20 0.88 -17.00
CA ASN A 413 -0.37 2.10 -17.80
C ASN A 413 -0.98 1.79 -19.17
N LEU A 414 -0.64 0.67 -19.81
CA LEU A 414 -1.21 0.25 -21.10
C LEU A 414 -2.70 -0.07 -21.05
N THR A 415 -3.18 -0.63 -19.95
CA THR A 415 -4.61 -0.96 -19.73
C THR A 415 -5.47 0.25 -19.35
N GLN A 416 -4.85 1.33 -18.87
CA GLN A 416 -5.59 2.48 -18.34
C GLN A 416 -6.52 3.09 -19.40
N SER A 417 -7.82 3.10 -19.11
CA SER A 417 -8.86 3.67 -19.98
C SER A 417 -8.83 3.18 -21.44
N ASN A 418 -8.29 1.99 -21.70
CA ASN A 418 -8.14 1.44 -23.05
C ASN A 418 -8.74 0.02 -23.16
N PRO A 419 -10.04 -0.10 -23.54
CA PRO A 419 -10.72 -1.39 -23.68
C PRO A 419 -10.10 -2.34 -24.72
N ASN A 420 -9.42 -1.81 -25.74
CA ASN A 420 -8.77 -2.63 -26.77
C ASN A 420 -7.53 -3.34 -26.20
N ASN A 421 -6.73 -2.63 -25.41
CA ASN A 421 -5.58 -3.20 -24.70
C ASN A 421 -6.02 -4.17 -23.59
N ILE A 422 -7.16 -3.93 -22.93
CA ILE A 422 -7.75 -4.85 -21.95
C ILE A 422 -8.18 -6.17 -22.60
N ARG A 423 -8.73 -6.14 -23.82
CA ARG A 423 -9.13 -7.36 -24.57
C ARG A 423 -7.92 -8.15 -25.06
N GLU A 424 -6.94 -7.47 -25.65
CA GLU A 424 -5.66 -8.11 -26.01
C GLU A 424 -5.01 -8.80 -24.80
N LEU A 425 -4.99 -8.16 -23.63
CA LEU A 425 -4.48 -8.74 -22.40
C LEU A 425 -5.26 -9.99 -21.94
N GLN A 426 -6.56 -10.09 -22.23
CA GLN A 426 -7.35 -11.30 -22.01
C GLN A 426 -7.00 -12.39 -23.01
N ASP A 427 -6.91 -12.05 -24.30
CA ASP A 427 -6.68 -12.99 -25.39
C ASP A 427 -5.26 -13.61 -25.30
N GLN A 428 -4.27 -12.83 -24.85
CA GLN A 428 -2.92 -13.30 -24.51
C GLN A 428 -2.79 -13.96 -23.11
N ALA A 429 -3.92 -14.35 -22.50
CA ALA A 429 -4.02 -15.04 -21.20
C ALA A 429 -3.36 -14.31 -19.99
N GLY A 430 -3.11 -13.00 -20.08
CA GLY A 430 -2.42 -12.23 -19.04
C GLY A 430 -3.21 -12.04 -17.75
N LEU A 431 -4.53 -12.28 -17.76
CA LEU A 431 -5.37 -12.18 -16.57
C LEU A 431 -4.97 -13.18 -15.47
N ASP A 432 -4.66 -14.43 -15.82
CA ASP A 432 -4.22 -15.45 -14.85
C ASP A 432 -2.85 -15.10 -14.27
N VAL A 433 -1.94 -14.57 -15.10
CA VAL A 433 -0.63 -14.07 -14.68
C VAL A 433 -0.78 -12.96 -13.64
N LEU A 434 -1.59 -11.94 -13.94
CA LEU A 434 -1.85 -10.81 -13.03
C LEU A 434 -2.52 -11.25 -11.72
N ILE A 435 -3.45 -12.22 -11.76
CA ILE A 435 -4.06 -12.80 -10.56
C ILE A 435 -3.01 -13.57 -9.73
N GLY A 436 -2.04 -14.23 -10.36
CA GLY A 436 -0.90 -14.86 -9.70
C GLY A 436 0.02 -13.84 -9.01
N LEU A 437 0.34 -12.74 -9.68
CA LEU A 437 1.22 -11.67 -9.18
C LEU A 437 0.68 -10.91 -7.95
N LEU A 438 -0.59 -11.11 -7.57
CA LEU A 438 -1.10 -10.65 -6.27
C LEU A 438 -0.38 -11.33 -5.08
N ASN A 439 0.25 -12.49 -5.31
CA ASN A 439 1.07 -13.21 -4.32
C ASN A 439 2.58 -13.10 -4.60
N ASP A 440 3.02 -12.13 -5.41
CA ASP A 440 4.45 -11.89 -5.68
C ASP A 440 5.25 -11.59 -4.39
N GLU A 441 6.56 -11.78 -4.41
CA GLU A 441 7.42 -11.41 -3.28
C GLU A 441 7.47 -9.89 -3.02
N LYS A 442 7.33 -9.06 -4.06
CA LYS A 442 7.35 -7.60 -3.94
C LYS A 442 5.95 -7.01 -3.88
N ASP A 443 5.72 -6.19 -2.86
CA ASP A 443 4.48 -5.43 -2.75
C ASP A 443 4.29 -4.40 -3.89
N THR A 444 5.36 -3.93 -4.54
CA THR A 444 5.25 -3.07 -5.73
C THR A 444 4.64 -3.82 -6.92
N THR A 445 5.09 -5.04 -7.21
CA THR A 445 4.48 -5.92 -8.24
C THR A 445 3.00 -6.15 -7.92
N LYS A 446 2.66 -6.47 -6.66
CA LYS A 446 1.26 -6.63 -6.22
C LYS A 446 0.42 -5.38 -6.48
N ALA A 447 0.96 -4.20 -6.14
CA ALA A 447 0.26 -2.93 -6.35
C ALA A 447 -0.04 -2.68 -7.83
N TYR A 448 0.92 -2.89 -8.73
CA TYR A 448 0.72 -2.74 -10.17
C TYR A 448 -0.23 -3.80 -10.76
N ALA A 449 -0.21 -5.03 -10.24
CA ALA A 449 -1.17 -6.07 -10.60
C ALA A 449 -2.61 -5.68 -10.17
N CYS A 450 -2.79 -5.12 -8.96
CA CYS A 450 -4.06 -4.54 -8.53
C CYS A 450 -4.51 -3.36 -9.39
N VAL A 451 -3.63 -2.45 -9.82
CA VAL A 451 -4.02 -1.36 -10.75
C VAL A 451 -4.47 -1.93 -12.09
N THR A 452 -3.73 -2.88 -12.65
CA THR A 452 -4.05 -3.50 -13.95
C THR A 452 -5.41 -4.22 -13.91
N LEU A 453 -5.65 -5.06 -12.89
CA LEU A 453 -6.93 -5.76 -12.72
C LEU A 453 -8.09 -4.81 -12.42
N ALA A 454 -7.84 -3.67 -11.77
CA ALA A 454 -8.85 -2.63 -11.58
C ALA A 454 -9.19 -1.90 -12.89
N ASN A 455 -8.20 -1.62 -13.76
CA ASN A 455 -8.46 -1.11 -15.10
C ASN A 455 -9.32 -2.10 -15.91
N CYS A 456 -8.99 -3.40 -15.86
CA CYS A 456 -9.77 -4.46 -16.53
C CYS A 456 -11.23 -4.53 -16.06
N SER A 457 -11.54 -4.11 -14.82
CA SER A 457 -12.90 -4.17 -14.26
C SER A 457 -13.93 -3.28 -14.96
N THR A 458 -13.49 -2.29 -15.75
CA THR A 458 -14.42 -1.38 -16.45
C THR A 458 -15.20 -2.07 -17.57
N ASP A 459 -14.71 -3.19 -18.11
CA ASP A 459 -15.47 -4.05 -19.02
C ASP A 459 -16.13 -5.19 -18.23
N GLN A 460 -17.46 -5.28 -18.30
CA GLN A 460 -18.24 -6.24 -17.51
C GLN A 460 -17.93 -7.71 -17.85
N VAL A 461 -17.59 -8.03 -19.10
CA VAL A 461 -17.28 -9.40 -19.52
C VAL A 461 -15.93 -9.81 -18.92
N VAL A 462 -14.95 -8.92 -19.01
CA VAL A 462 -13.59 -9.11 -18.46
C VAL A 462 -13.65 -9.20 -16.93
N ARG A 463 -14.43 -8.32 -16.27
CA ARG A 463 -14.65 -8.32 -14.82
C ARG A 463 -15.24 -9.64 -14.32
N THR A 464 -16.20 -10.21 -15.06
CA THR A 464 -16.82 -11.51 -14.73
C THR A 464 -15.80 -12.65 -14.84
N ASN A 465 -15.05 -12.71 -15.94
CA ASN A 465 -14.00 -13.70 -16.19
C ASN A 465 -12.90 -13.68 -15.09
N ILE A 466 -12.47 -12.49 -14.64
CA ILE A 466 -11.53 -12.33 -13.53
C ILE A 466 -12.07 -12.88 -12.20
N LEU A 467 -13.39 -12.78 -11.95
CA LEU A 467 -14.01 -13.38 -10.76
C LEU A 467 -14.05 -14.91 -10.85
N GLU A 468 -14.36 -15.47 -12.02
CA GLU A 468 -14.39 -16.93 -12.25
C GLU A 468 -13.02 -17.58 -12.08
N LYS A 469 -11.94 -16.91 -12.49
CA LYS A 469 -10.54 -17.31 -12.22
C LYS A 469 -10.16 -17.28 -10.73
N GLY A 470 -11.01 -16.65 -9.91
CA GLY A 470 -10.84 -16.54 -8.46
C GLY A 470 -9.92 -15.38 -8.08
N LEU A 471 -10.33 -14.15 -8.39
CA LEU A 471 -9.67 -12.96 -7.85
C LEU A 471 -9.60 -12.96 -6.32
N ILE A 472 -10.75 -13.18 -5.66
CA ILE A 472 -10.93 -12.93 -4.20
C ILE A 472 -10.02 -13.81 -3.32
N LYS A 473 -9.73 -15.06 -3.71
CA LYS A 473 -8.79 -15.95 -2.98
C LYS A 473 -7.36 -15.39 -2.91
N ASN A 474 -6.96 -14.54 -3.86
CA ASN A 474 -5.61 -13.99 -3.97
C ASN A 474 -5.47 -12.57 -3.36
N LEU A 475 -6.56 -11.93 -2.92
CA LEU A 475 -6.53 -10.56 -2.40
C LEU A 475 -6.02 -10.44 -0.95
N LEU A 476 -5.85 -11.55 -0.23
CA LEU A 476 -5.34 -11.50 1.14
C LEU A 476 -3.87 -11.04 1.20
N ALA A 477 -3.01 -11.53 0.31
CA ALA A 477 -1.59 -11.18 0.25
C ALA A 477 -1.31 -9.67 0.03
N PRO A 478 -2.01 -8.93 -0.85
CA PRO A 478 -1.82 -7.48 -1.01
C PRO A 478 -2.58 -6.65 0.05
N LEU A 479 -3.65 -7.16 0.67
CA LEU A 479 -4.25 -6.52 1.86
C LEU A 479 -3.32 -6.60 3.09
N GLN A 480 -2.49 -7.64 3.17
CA GLN A 480 -1.49 -7.87 4.22
C GLN A 480 -0.07 -7.34 3.87
N ALA A 481 0.07 -6.64 2.74
CA ALA A 481 1.33 -6.06 2.30
C ALA A 481 1.94 -5.11 3.36
N SER A 482 3.26 -5.02 3.40
CA SER A 482 3.96 -4.00 4.20
C SER A 482 3.85 -2.62 3.56
N TYR A 483 3.87 -2.57 2.22
CA TYR A 483 3.75 -1.32 1.46
C TYR A 483 2.30 -0.86 1.34
N GLU A 484 2.05 0.39 1.72
CA GLU A 484 0.72 0.97 1.87
C GLU A 484 0.02 1.20 0.51
N LEU A 485 0.79 1.37 -0.56
CA LEU A 485 0.21 1.44 -1.92
C LEU A 485 -0.45 0.11 -2.29
N ALA A 486 0.17 -1.04 -1.96
CA ALA A 486 -0.42 -2.35 -2.24
C ALA A 486 -1.72 -2.56 -1.46
N GLN A 487 -1.74 -2.20 -0.17
CA GLN A 487 -2.96 -2.18 0.65
C GLN A 487 -4.05 -1.31 0.01
N ALA A 488 -3.70 -0.09 -0.41
CA ALA A 488 -4.63 0.85 -1.02
C ALA A 488 -5.20 0.34 -2.36
N LYS A 489 -4.38 -0.29 -3.22
CA LYS A 489 -4.86 -0.85 -4.49
C LYS A 489 -5.64 -2.17 -4.31
N ALA A 490 -5.35 -2.96 -3.26
CA ALA A 490 -6.14 -4.13 -2.91
C ALA A 490 -7.55 -3.74 -2.40
N ALA A 491 -7.66 -2.70 -1.57
CA ALA A 491 -8.95 -2.12 -1.19
C ALA A 491 -9.68 -1.54 -2.41
N MET A 492 -8.97 -0.89 -3.34
CA MET A 492 -9.54 -0.40 -4.60
C MET A 492 -10.15 -1.55 -5.43
N ILE A 493 -9.48 -2.70 -5.55
CA ILE A 493 -10.04 -3.90 -6.19
C ILE A 493 -11.35 -4.35 -5.52
N LEU A 494 -11.41 -4.38 -4.18
CA LEU A 494 -12.64 -4.78 -3.48
C LEU A 494 -13.82 -3.83 -3.77
N SER A 495 -13.56 -2.53 -4.00
CA SER A 495 -14.58 -1.60 -4.50
C SER A 495 -14.95 -1.80 -5.98
N ALA A 496 -13.96 -2.13 -6.81
CA ALA A 496 -14.11 -2.29 -8.27
C ALA A 496 -14.91 -3.54 -8.66
N PHE A 497 -14.72 -4.63 -7.91
CA PHE A 497 -15.39 -5.91 -8.15
C PHE A 497 -16.59 -6.14 -7.21
N GLY A 498 -16.65 -5.46 -6.06
CA GLY A 498 -17.73 -5.60 -5.07
C GLY A 498 -19.13 -5.22 -5.57
N ILE A 499 -19.23 -4.60 -6.75
CA ILE A 499 -20.50 -4.32 -7.45
C ILE A 499 -21.19 -5.61 -7.93
N ASP A 500 -20.45 -6.66 -8.27
CA ASP A 500 -21.04 -7.93 -8.71
C ASP A 500 -21.37 -8.83 -7.50
N GLN A 501 -22.52 -9.49 -7.51
CA GLN A 501 -22.94 -10.39 -6.44
C GLN A 501 -21.93 -11.52 -6.17
N LYS A 502 -21.37 -12.09 -7.24
CA LYS A 502 -20.37 -13.16 -7.18
C LYS A 502 -19.13 -12.77 -6.35
N ALA A 503 -18.67 -11.52 -6.46
CA ALA A 503 -17.56 -11.03 -5.65
C ALA A 503 -17.94 -10.96 -4.16
N ARG A 504 -19.14 -10.45 -3.85
CA ARG A 504 -19.67 -10.35 -2.47
C ARG A 504 -19.83 -11.73 -1.81
N GLU A 505 -20.38 -12.70 -2.54
CA GLU A 505 -20.47 -14.09 -2.06
C GLU A 505 -19.10 -14.72 -1.76
N ASP A 506 -18.11 -14.51 -2.64
CA ASP A 506 -16.78 -15.11 -2.46
C ASP A 506 -15.95 -14.39 -1.39
N ILE A 507 -16.25 -13.10 -1.12
CA ILE A 507 -15.74 -12.38 0.05
C ILE A 507 -16.32 -12.96 1.35
N LEU A 508 -17.62 -13.26 1.40
CA LEU A 508 -18.25 -13.92 2.56
C LEU A 508 -17.70 -15.33 2.82
N LYS A 509 -17.38 -16.08 1.75
CA LYS A 509 -16.72 -17.39 1.86
C LYS A 509 -15.28 -17.27 2.38
N ASN A 510 -14.58 -16.18 2.08
CA ASN A 510 -13.22 -15.92 2.56
C ASN A 510 -13.21 -15.04 3.82
N GLN A 511 -13.46 -15.68 4.97
CA GLN A 511 -13.53 -15.06 6.31
C GLN A 511 -12.34 -14.17 6.69
N ALA A 512 -11.18 -14.30 6.03
CA ALA A 512 -10.02 -13.45 6.28
C ALA A 512 -10.09 -12.05 5.64
N ILE A 513 -10.90 -11.82 4.60
CA ILE A 513 -10.90 -10.56 3.84
C ILE A 513 -11.49 -9.40 4.65
N ILE A 514 -12.66 -9.59 5.27
CA ILE A 514 -13.36 -8.53 6.00
C ILE A 514 -12.56 -8.03 7.23
N PRO A 515 -11.98 -8.89 8.10
CA PRO A 515 -11.15 -8.45 9.22
C PRO A 515 -9.94 -7.60 8.79
N HIS A 516 -9.29 -7.93 7.66
CA HIS A 516 -8.17 -7.15 7.15
C HIS A 516 -8.63 -5.84 6.51
N LEU A 517 -9.74 -5.83 5.77
CA LEU A 517 -10.32 -4.59 5.27
C LEU A 517 -10.68 -3.62 6.42
N VAL A 518 -11.28 -4.12 7.50
CA VAL A 518 -11.62 -3.31 8.68
C VAL A 518 -10.38 -2.86 9.46
N SER A 519 -9.29 -3.62 9.47
CA SER A 519 -8.04 -3.17 10.11
C SER A 519 -7.37 -2.01 9.35
N LEU A 520 -7.45 -1.98 8.01
CA LEU A 520 -6.90 -0.91 7.17
C LEU A 520 -7.53 0.47 7.41
N LEU A 521 -8.75 0.56 7.98
CA LEU A 521 -9.35 1.82 8.46
C LEU A 521 -8.45 2.54 9.47
N LYS A 522 -7.66 1.78 10.24
CA LYS A 522 -6.74 2.31 11.26
C LYS A 522 -5.45 2.88 10.65
N SER A 523 -5.16 2.63 9.37
CA SER A 523 -3.94 3.12 8.70
C SER A 523 -3.78 4.63 8.76
N ASN A 524 -2.54 5.09 8.92
CA ASN A 524 -2.20 6.51 8.89
C ASN A 524 -2.20 7.09 7.46
N HIS A 525 -2.20 6.25 6.42
CA HIS A 525 -2.14 6.68 5.03
C HIS A 525 -3.53 6.98 4.47
N ASP A 526 -3.69 8.19 3.94
CA ASP A 526 -4.97 8.72 3.46
C ASP A 526 -5.56 7.89 2.31
N GLU A 527 -4.74 7.41 1.37
CA GLU A 527 -5.23 6.59 0.26
C GLU A 527 -5.74 5.22 0.74
N VAL A 528 -5.04 4.60 1.70
CA VAL A 528 -5.48 3.33 2.32
C VAL A 528 -6.84 3.50 2.99
N ARG A 529 -7.00 4.53 3.84
CA ARG A 529 -8.29 4.81 4.50
C ARG A 529 -9.39 5.11 3.49
N ARG A 530 -9.10 5.93 2.47
CA ARG A 530 -10.05 6.33 1.41
C ARG A 530 -10.58 5.12 0.65
N ASN A 531 -9.68 4.30 0.11
CA ASN A 531 -10.04 3.15 -0.71
C ASN A 531 -10.74 2.06 0.14
N THR A 532 -10.33 1.91 1.41
CA THR A 532 -11.01 1.03 2.39
C THR A 532 -12.44 1.48 2.67
N CYS A 533 -12.66 2.77 2.95
CA CYS A 533 -14.00 3.32 3.17
C CYS A 533 -14.90 3.20 1.92
N PHE A 534 -14.33 3.40 0.74
CA PHE A 534 -15.06 3.23 -0.52
C PHE A 534 -15.42 1.76 -0.79
N ALA A 535 -14.50 0.81 -0.54
CA ALA A 535 -14.78 -0.62 -0.61
C ALA A 535 -15.90 -1.04 0.37
N ILE A 536 -15.86 -0.57 1.62
CA ILE A 536 -16.94 -0.77 2.59
C ILE A 536 -18.27 -0.21 2.06
N THR A 537 -18.27 0.99 1.47
CA THR A 537 -19.47 1.61 0.89
C THR A 537 -20.08 0.76 -0.24
N VAL A 538 -19.27 0.18 -1.13
CA VAL A 538 -19.76 -0.72 -2.18
C VAL A 538 -20.22 -2.06 -1.62
N LEU A 539 -19.42 -2.69 -0.74
CA LEU A 539 -19.70 -4.03 -0.23
C LEU A 539 -20.90 -4.08 0.72
N CYS A 540 -21.11 -3.04 1.54
CA CYS A 540 -22.29 -2.91 2.41
C CYS A 540 -23.61 -2.70 1.65
N VAL A 541 -23.66 -2.78 0.32
CA VAL A 541 -24.94 -3.02 -0.39
C VAL A 541 -25.57 -4.36 0.03
N GLU A 542 -24.73 -5.33 0.40
CA GLU A 542 -25.13 -6.63 0.94
C GLU A 542 -25.26 -6.59 2.48
N GLN A 543 -26.45 -6.92 3.01
CA GLN A 543 -26.72 -6.85 4.45
C GLN A 543 -25.85 -7.84 5.24
N THR A 544 -25.59 -9.03 4.70
CA THR A 544 -24.74 -10.02 5.37
C THR A 544 -23.29 -9.57 5.51
N ILE A 545 -22.75 -8.82 4.53
CA ILE A 545 -21.43 -8.18 4.64
C ILE A 545 -21.44 -7.02 5.64
N ALA A 546 -22.52 -6.23 5.69
CA ALA A 546 -22.66 -5.17 6.69
C ALA A 546 -22.64 -5.72 8.14
N ILE A 547 -23.25 -6.88 8.38
CA ILE A 547 -23.17 -7.59 9.68
C ILE A 547 -21.72 -7.97 10.02
N GLU A 548 -20.97 -8.57 9.08
CA GLU A 548 -19.56 -8.94 9.33
C GLU A 548 -18.64 -7.74 9.54
N ILE A 549 -18.85 -6.65 8.80
CA ILE A 549 -18.12 -5.39 8.98
C ILE A 549 -18.42 -4.78 10.36
N LEU A 550 -19.65 -4.89 10.86
CA LEU A 550 -20.03 -4.49 12.22
C LEU A 550 -19.40 -5.39 13.30
N ARG A 551 -19.41 -6.73 13.12
CA ARG A 551 -18.76 -7.68 14.06
C ARG A 551 -17.29 -7.36 14.30
N ASN A 552 -16.59 -6.98 13.22
CA ASN A 552 -15.18 -6.58 13.24
C ASN A 552 -14.91 -5.17 13.81
N GLY A 553 -15.94 -4.43 14.25
CA GLY A 553 -15.79 -3.15 14.95
C GLY A 553 -15.57 -1.94 14.03
N ALA A 554 -16.05 -1.99 12.79
CA ALA A 554 -15.88 -0.89 11.84
C ALA A 554 -16.66 0.38 12.23
N LEU A 555 -17.80 0.24 12.92
CA LEU A 555 -18.65 1.39 13.30
C LEU A 555 -17.93 2.31 14.29
N GLU A 556 -17.27 1.73 15.28
CA GLU A 556 -16.49 2.45 16.29
C GLU A 556 -15.30 3.14 15.63
N ILE A 557 -14.56 2.42 14.78
CA ILE A 557 -13.41 2.98 14.06
C ILE A 557 -13.83 4.15 13.17
N ILE A 558 -14.95 4.02 12.43
CA ILE A 558 -15.41 5.07 11.51
C ILE A 558 -16.04 6.25 12.28
N ARG A 559 -16.73 6.03 13.39
CA ARG A 559 -17.15 7.09 14.33
C ARG A 559 -15.94 7.89 14.80
N ASP A 560 -14.91 7.21 15.29
CA ASP A 560 -13.71 7.82 15.88
C ASP A 560 -12.79 8.45 14.79
N LEU A 561 -12.90 8.01 13.53
CA LEU A 561 -12.34 8.72 12.36
C LEU A 561 -13.10 10.01 12.04
N ASN A 562 -14.43 10.01 12.15
CA ASN A 562 -15.27 11.17 11.83
C ASN A 562 -15.27 12.27 12.91
N THR A 563 -14.73 12.02 14.10
CA THR A 563 -14.42 13.05 15.11
C THR A 563 -13.01 13.62 14.99
N SER A 564 -12.14 13.02 14.18
CA SER A 564 -10.74 13.44 14.02
C SER A 564 -10.58 14.53 12.95
N GLU A 565 -10.10 15.71 13.34
CA GLU A 565 -9.88 16.86 12.45
C GLU A 565 -8.99 16.53 11.23
N SER A 566 -8.00 15.65 11.39
CA SER A 566 -7.05 15.29 10.34
C SER A 566 -7.39 14.00 9.58
N ARG A 567 -8.19 13.09 10.16
CA ARG A 567 -8.51 11.78 9.53
C ARG A 567 -9.91 11.71 8.93
N LYS A 568 -10.80 12.63 9.28
CA LYS A 568 -12.16 12.75 8.72
C LYS A 568 -12.11 13.03 7.20
N SER A 569 -13.03 12.42 6.45
CA SER A 569 -13.23 12.71 5.02
C SER A 569 -14.67 12.41 4.59
N LYS A 570 -15.06 12.89 3.40
CA LYS A 570 -16.36 12.52 2.80
C LYS A 570 -16.51 11.00 2.63
N PHE A 571 -15.40 10.26 2.47
CA PHE A 571 -15.40 8.79 2.38
C PHE A 571 -15.71 8.12 3.73
N THR A 572 -15.21 8.64 4.85
CA THR A 572 -15.54 8.11 6.19
C THR A 572 -16.97 8.47 6.59
N GLU A 573 -17.53 9.58 6.09
CA GLU A 573 -18.95 9.91 6.23
C GLU A 573 -19.84 8.97 5.38
N MET A 574 -19.49 8.74 4.11
CA MET A 574 -20.21 7.81 3.22
C MET A 574 -20.20 6.36 3.74
N ALA A 575 -19.06 5.87 4.22
CA ALA A 575 -18.95 4.53 4.78
C ALA A 575 -19.79 4.35 6.05
N LEU A 576 -19.81 5.36 6.93
CA LEU A 576 -20.68 5.37 8.12
C LEU A 576 -22.15 5.29 7.70
N GLN A 577 -22.59 6.22 6.86
CA GLN A 577 -23.99 6.30 6.40
C GLN A 577 -24.43 4.97 5.78
N LYS A 578 -23.60 4.37 4.93
CA LYS A 578 -23.93 3.13 4.23
C LYS A 578 -23.96 1.90 5.15
N ILE A 579 -23.09 1.81 6.17
CA ILE A 579 -23.19 0.76 7.20
C ILE A 579 -24.52 0.88 7.95
N LEU A 580 -24.92 2.10 8.33
CA LEU A 580 -26.15 2.34 9.08
C LEU A 580 -27.40 2.03 8.23
N ASP A 581 -27.50 2.57 7.02
CA ASP A 581 -28.67 2.35 6.14
C ASP A 581 -28.86 0.88 5.74
N SER A 582 -27.79 0.09 5.69
CA SER A 582 -27.85 -1.36 5.43
C SER A 582 -28.02 -2.22 6.70
N HIS A 583 -28.02 -1.63 7.90
CA HIS A 583 -28.24 -2.36 9.16
C HIS A 583 -29.05 -1.51 10.15
N LEU A 584 -30.37 -1.50 10.00
CA LEU A 584 -31.27 -0.59 10.73
C LEU A 584 -31.17 -0.67 12.27
N SER A 585 -30.85 -1.84 12.85
CA SER A 585 -30.60 -1.95 14.30
C SER A 585 -29.41 -1.08 14.73
N ALA A 586 -28.39 -0.94 13.88
CA ALA A 586 -27.23 -0.08 14.12
C ALA A 586 -27.58 1.38 13.87
N LYS A 587 -28.31 1.71 12.78
CA LYS A 587 -28.85 3.06 12.53
C LYS A 587 -29.65 3.58 13.72
N TYR A 588 -30.58 2.78 14.24
CA TYR A 588 -31.41 3.16 15.38
C TYR A 588 -30.59 3.24 16.69
N SER A 589 -29.64 2.34 16.91
CA SER A 589 -28.77 2.38 18.11
C SER A 589 -27.77 3.55 18.08
N TYR A 590 -27.37 4.04 16.89
CA TYR A 590 -26.42 5.15 16.71
C TYR A 590 -27.10 6.52 16.62
N LEU A 591 -28.09 6.69 15.73
CA LEU A 591 -28.78 7.98 15.50
C LEU A 591 -29.95 8.24 16.47
N GLY A 592 -30.48 7.19 17.11
CA GLY A 592 -31.72 7.29 17.88
C GLY A 592 -32.99 7.41 17.03
N GLN A 593 -32.89 7.44 15.70
CA GLN A 593 -34.04 7.61 14.81
C GLN A 593 -33.98 6.68 13.59
N LEU A 594 -35.15 6.19 13.17
CA LEU A 594 -35.41 5.61 11.86
C LEU A 594 -36.45 6.45 11.13
N GLU A 595 -36.21 6.73 9.85
CA GLU A 595 -37.12 7.48 9.00
C GLU A 595 -38.31 6.63 8.52
N ASN A 596 -39.34 7.28 7.98
CA ASN A 596 -40.49 6.58 7.37
C ASN A 596 -40.12 5.71 6.15
N ASN A 597 -38.95 5.92 5.55
CA ASN A 597 -38.38 5.12 4.46
C ASN A 597 -37.47 3.96 4.94
N ASN A 598 -37.26 3.82 6.26
CA ASN A 598 -36.48 2.74 6.87
C ASN A 598 -37.45 1.64 7.34
N ILE A 599 -37.69 0.66 6.47
CA ILE A 599 -38.63 -0.45 6.70
C ILE A 599 -37.92 -1.55 7.49
N THR A 600 -38.44 -1.89 8.67
CA THR A 600 -37.89 -2.93 9.55
C THR A 600 -38.26 -4.34 9.07
N THR A 601 -37.27 -5.25 9.13
CA THR A 601 -37.36 -6.62 8.62
C THR A 601 -37.08 -7.64 9.73
N ASP A 602 -37.18 -8.93 9.44
CA ASP A 602 -36.80 -9.98 10.39
C ASP A 602 -35.32 -9.90 10.73
N GLY A 603 -35.01 -9.97 12.02
CA GLY A 603 -33.67 -9.68 12.55
C GLY A 603 -33.45 -8.21 12.91
N PHE A 604 -34.47 -7.34 12.86
CA PHE A 604 -34.39 -6.00 13.46
C PHE A 604 -34.48 -6.06 14.99
N TYR A 605 -33.59 -5.33 15.68
CA TYR A 605 -33.54 -5.28 17.14
C TYR A 605 -33.13 -3.91 17.68
N ASP A 606 -33.43 -3.66 18.95
CA ASP A 606 -33.02 -2.45 19.67
C ASP A 606 -32.28 -2.80 20.97
N MET A 607 -30.95 -2.73 20.93
CA MET A 607 -30.07 -2.85 22.11
C MET A 607 -30.03 -1.58 22.99
N GLY A 608 -30.69 -0.50 22.57
CA GLY A 608 -30.57 0.83 23.16
C GLY A 608 -29.50 1.70 22.49
N PRO A 609 -29.24 2.92 23.00
CA PRO A 609 -28.26 3.83 22.42
C PRO A 609 -26.82 3.34 22.64
N VAL A 610 -26.01 3.38 21.58
CA VAL A 610 -24.55 3.17 21.69
C VAL A 610 -23.95 4.35 22.43
N ARG A 611 -23.37 4.09 23.62
CA ARG A 611 -22.72 5.12 24.44
C ARG A 611 -21.40 5.57 23.81
N GLU A 612 -20.93 6.75 24.19
CA GLU A 612 -19.57 7.22 23.85
C GLU A 612 -18.52 6.16 24.26
N GLY A 613 -17.59 5.86 23.35
CA GLY A 613 -16.61 4.77 23.52
C GLY A 613 -17.18 3.34 23.53
N GLY A 614 -18.51 3.17 23.48
CA GLY A 614 -19.17 1.86 23.44
C GLY A 614 -19.05 1.17 22.08
N LYS A 615 -19.10 -0.18 22.10
CA LYS A 615 -19.23 -1.04 20.92
C LYS A 615 -20.71 -1.31 20.63
N PHE A 616 -21.09 -1.34 19.36
CA PHE A 616 -22.31 -1.99 18.88
C PHE A 616 -22.13 -3.52 18.92
N LEU A 617 -23.15 -4.24 19.38
CA LEU A 617 -23.12 -5.69 19.52
C LEU A 617 -24.17 -6.32 18.61
N THR A 618 -23.78 -7.38 17.90
CA THR A 618 -24.72 -8.14 17.08
C THR A 618 -25.68 -8.98 17.93
N ILE A 619 -26.80 -9.40 17.35
CA ILE A 619 -27.84 -10.14 18.07
C ILE A 619 -27.35 -11.49 18.63
N GLU A 620 -26.30 -12.07 18.04
CA GLU A 620 -25.66 -13.30 18.51
C GLU A 620 -24.66 -13.04 19.67
N GLU A 621 -23.97 -11.89 19.67
CA GLU A 621 -23.19 -11.43 20.82
C GLU A 621 -24.13 -11.11 22.00
N LEU A 622 -25.22 -10.40 21.76
CA LEU A 622 -26.23 -10.04 22.78
C LEU A 622 -27.01 -11.25 23.29
N GLY A 623 -27.27 -12.22 22.41
CA GLY A 623 -27.98 -13.46 22.74
C GLY A 623 -27.18 -14.46 23.56
N THR A 624 -25.86 -14.25 23.72
CA THR A 624 -24.99 -15.06 24.59
C THR A 624 -24.61 -14.38 25.91
N GLU A 625 -25.07 -13.14 26.18
CA GLU A 625 -24.96 -12.54 27.52
C GLU A 625 -25.79 -13.30 28.56
N GLU A 626 -25.23 -13.56 29.74
CA GLU A 626 -25.97 -14.07 30.91
C GLU A 626 -27.16 -13.16 31.26
N VAL A 627 -28.30 -13.76 31.62
CA VAL A 627 -29.53 -13.04 31.97
C VAL A 627 -29.26 -12.08 33.13
N ASN A 628 -29.52 -10.78 32.91
CA ASN A 628 -29.11 -9.71 33.80
C ASN A 628 -30.22 -8.65 33.98
N ASP A 629 -30.04 -7.70 34.89
CA ASP A 629 -31.04 -6.65 35.18
C ASP A 629 -31.02 -5.46 34.18
N ARG A 630 -30.25 -5.53 33.08
CA ARG A 630 -30.24 -4.47 32.05
C ARG A 630 -31.53 -4.50 31.24
N ARG A 631 -31.80 -3.37 30.57
CA ARG A 631 -32.85 -3.21 29.55
C ARG A 631 -32.87 -4.42 28.59
N PRO A 632 -34.05 -4.98 28.25
CA PRO A 632 -34.16 -6.06 27.25
C PRO A 632 -33.64 -5.60 25.87
N ILE A 633 -33.13 -6.55 25.10
CA ILE A 633 -32.94 -6.38 23.66
C ILE A 633 -34.26 -6.80 23.00
N LEU A 634 -35.02 -5.83 22.49
CA LEU A 634 -36.27 -6.13 21.77
C LEU A 634 -35.92 -6.63 20.37
N LEU A 635 -36.52 -7.74 19.92
CA LEU A 635 -36.27 -8.38 18.62
C LEU A 635 -37.58 -8.55 17.82
N VAL A 636 -37.52 -8.32 16.52
CA VAL A 636 -38.55 -8.71 15.53
C VAL A 636 -38.01 -9.91 14.75
N TYR A 637 -38.65 -11.08 14.88
CA TYR A 637 -38.25 -12.27 14.11
C TYR A 637 -39.43 -13.22 13.90
N ALA A 638 -40.24 -12.94 12.87
CA ALA A 638 -41.31 -13.77 12.37
C ALA A 638 -41.13 -13.97 10.85
N PRO A 639 -40.12 -14.75 10.41
CA PRO A 639 -39.93 -15.06 9.00
C PRO A 639 -41.15 -15.83 8.46
N GLU A 640 -41.67 -15.39 7.31
CA GLU A 640 -42.80 -16.05 6.67
C GLU A 640 -42.45 -17.51 6.32
N LYS A 641 -43.40 -18.43 6.51
CA LYS A 641 -43.20 -19.86 6.20
C LYS A 641 -43.00 -20.02 4.70
N ASN A 642 -41.78 -20.38 4.28
CA ASN A 642 -41.45 -20.66 2.88
C ASN A 642 -42.49 -21.59 2.24
N VAL A 643 -43.25 -21.06 1.26
CA VAL A 643 -44.02 -21.88 0.34
C VAL A 643 -43.00 -22.65 -0.50
N THR A 644 -42.95 -23.97 -0.31
CA THR A 644 -41.97 -24.83 -0.99
C THR A 644 -42.24 -24.92 -2.49
N SER A 645 -41.48 -24.13 -3.25
CA SER A 645 -41.07 -24.40 -4.64
C SER A 645 -42.11 -25.05 -5.55
N TRP A 646 -42.88 -24.25 -6.27
CA TRP A 646 -43.37 -24.66 -7.58
C TRP A 646 -42.32 -24.33 -8.64
N SER A 647 -41.76 -25.36 -9.26
CA SER A 647 -40.82 -25.23 -10.37
C SER A 647 -41.52 -24.67 -11.61
N ALA A 648 -40.95 -23.65 -12.25
CA ALA A 648 -41.52 -23.07 -13.45
C ALA A 648 -41.31 -23.98 -14.68
N THR A 649 -42.38 -24.58 -15.18
CA THR A 649 -42.41 -25.26 -16.49
C THR A 649 -43.59 -24.74 -17.34
N THR A 650 -43.29 -23.72 -18.13
CA THR A 650 -43.96 -23.30 -19.38
C THR A 650 -45.35 -23.85 -19.74
N GLY A 651 -46.36 -22.96 -19.73
CA GLY A 651 -47.24 -22.75 -20.88
C GLY A 651 -48.67 -23.31 -20.87
N GLY A 652 -49.65 -22.45 -21.16
CA GLY A 652 -50.85 -22.83 -21.93
C GLY A 652 -52.23 -22.87 -21.24
N SER A 653 -52.98 -21.77 -21.41
CA SER A 653 -54.32 -21.78 -22.06
C SER A 653 -55.51 -22.59 -21.50
N TYR A 654 -56.52 -21.86 -20.99
CA TYR A 654 -57.98 -22.17 -20.92
C TYR A 654 -58.50 -23.43 -20.20
N GLY A 655 -59.63 -23.28 -19.49
CA GLY A 655 -60.65 -24.35 -19.34
C GLY A 655 -61.16 -24.68 -17.93
N ASP A 656 -62.33 -24.14 -17.61
CA ASP A 656 -63.49 -24.75 -16.90
C ASP A 656 -63.35 -26.05 -16.04
N ASP A 657 -63.80 -25.89 -14.79
CA ASP A 657 -64.78 -26.72 -14.04
C ASP A 657 -64.51 -28.11 -13.38
N ILE A 658 -65.23 -28.28 -12.26
CA ILE A 658 -65.86 -29.50 -11.71
C ILE A 658 -65.02 -30.64 -11.07
N TYR A 659 -65.22 -30.78 -9.74
CA TYR A 659 -65.26 -31.99 -8.88
C TYR A 659 -64.49 -33.28 -9.29
N ARG A 660 -63.55 -33.74 -8.43
CA ARG A 660 -63.79 -34.90 -7.51
C ARG A 660 -62.64 -35.27 -6.56
N VAL A 661 -63.05 -35.85 -5.43
CA VAL A 661 -62.32 -36.74 -4.48
C VAL A 661 -62.74 -38.18 -4.90
N PRO A 662 -61.91 -39.27 -4.88
CA PRO A 662 -61.24 -39.74 -3.66
C PRO A 662 -59.94 -40.60 -3.73
N SER A 663 -59.29 -40.71 -2.56
CA SER A 663 -58.69 -41.88 -1.86
C SER A 663 -57.83 -42.99 -2.54
N SER A 664 -56.88 -43.46 -1.72
CA SER A 664 -56.53 -44.87 -1.38
C SER A 664 -55.47 -45.66 -2.18
N SER A 665 -54.43 -46.10 -1.44
CA SER A 665 -53.80 -47.45 -1.36
C SER A 665 -53.25 -48.16 -2.62
N ASP A 666 -52.15 -48.92 -2.58
CA ASP A 666 -51.12 -49.19 -1.53
C ASP A 666 -49.85 -49.80 -2.20
N ASP A 667 -48.82 -50.12 -1.40
CA ASP A 667 -47.56 -50.84 -1.75
C ASP A 667 -47.74 -52.23 -2.41
N ILE A 668 -46.62 -52.84 -2.88
CA ILE A 668 -46.23 -54.29 -2.87
C ILE A 668 -45.14 -54.55 -3.95
N LEU A 669 -44.08 -55.39 -3.82
CA LEU A 669 -43.50 -56.31 -2.80
C LEU A 669 -41.96 -56.27 -2.96
N SER A 670 -41.10 -56.68 -2.00
CA SER A 670 -40.51 -58.05 -1.86
C SER A 670 -39.15 -57.89 -1.14
N THR A 671 -38.57 -58.71 -0.24
CA THR A 671 -38.83 -59.93 0.57
C THR A 671 -37.55 -60.14 1.42
N SER A 672 -37.46 -60.78 2.59
CA SER A 672 -38.37 -61.36 3.62
C SER A 672 -37.46 -61.71 4.85
N ALA A 673 -37.83 -62.31 5.99
CA ALA A 673 -39.04 -63.03 6.40
C ALA A 673 -39.28 -62.98 7.95
N THR A 674 -40.17 -63.85 8.40
CA THR A 674 -40.75 -64.14 9.74
C THR A 674 -40.03 -65.26 10.53
N PRO A 675 -40.44 -65.65 11.76
CA PRO A 675 -41.39 -65.05 12.74
C PRO A 675 -40.64 -64.68 14.08
N VAL A 676 -41.13 -64.64 15.35
CA VAL A 676 -42.33 -65.11 16.10
C VAL A 676 -42.67 -64.14 17.29
N LYS A 677 -43.80 -64.41 17.97
CA LYS A 677 -44.33 -63.92 19.28
C LYS A 677 -43.27 -63.77 20.39
N GLY A 678 -43.40 -62.94 21.44
CA GLY A 678 -44.51 -62.27 22.15
C GLY A 678 -44.09 -62.14 23.64
N SER A 679 -44.77 -61.52 24.61
CA SER A 679 -46.05 -60.78 24.72
C SER A 679 -46.11 -60.13 26.13
N GLU A 680 -46.82 -58.99 26.31
CA GLU A 680 -47.50 -58.54 27.56
C GLU A 680 -46.71 -58.39 28.91
N SER A 681 -47.01 -57.48 29.86
CA SER A 681 -47.96 -56.34 29.92
C SER A 681 -47.75 -55.44 31.17
N LYS A 682 -48.45 -54.29 31.22
CA LYS A 682 -49.06 -53.61 32.41
C LYS A 682 -48.24 -52.97 33.56
N GLU A 683 -48.64 -51.71 33.87
CA GLU A 683 -48.91 -51.11 35.21
C GLU A 683 -47.76 -50.94 36.24
N LYS A 684 -47.74 -49.98 37.19
CA LYS A 684 -48.39 -48.66 37.41
C LYS A 684 -47.61 -47.88 38.52
N LEU A 685 -47.98 -46.59 38.71
CA LEU A 685 -47.80 -45.68 39.87
C LEU A 685 -47.02 -46.20 41.12
N SER A 686 -46.19 -45.39 41.80
CA SER A 686 -46.69 -44.30 42.68
C SER A 686 -45.58 -43.50 43.41
N THR A 687 -45.90 -42.27 43.84
CA THR A 687 -45.42 -41.48 45.04
C THR A 687 -43.94 -41.50 45.52
N GLY A 688 -43.31 -40.41 45.97
CA GLY A 688 -43.73 -38.99 46.09
C GLY A 688 -43.09 -38.24 47.29
N VAL A 689 -43.34 -36.91 47.37
CA VAL A 689 -43.28 -36.03 48.58
C VAL A 689 -41.91 -35.47 49.09
N SER A 690 -41.66 -34.18 48.75
CA SER A 690 -41.23 -33.03 49.61
C SER A 690 -39.92 -33.02 50.44
N GLY A 691 -39.24 -31.85 50.56
CA GLY A 691 -37.98 -31.73 51.34
C GLY A 691 -37.36 -30.38 51.78
N ARG A 692 -37.90 -29.18 51.42
CA ARG A 692 -37.61 -27.82 51.98
C ARG A 692 -36.19 -27.39 52.47
N ASN A 693 -35.73 -26.22 51.96
CA ASN A 693 -34.98 -25.15 52.66
C ASN A 693 -33.51 -25.43 53.16
N ALA A 694 -32.64 -24.45 53.41
CA ALA A 694 -32.45 -23.05 52.94
C ALA A 694 -31.11 -22.47 53.53
N LYS A 695 -30.74 -21.24 53.11
CA LYS A 695 -29.76 -20.28 53.70
C LYS A 695 -28.26 -20.36 53.29
N THR A 696 -27.87 -19.43 52.42
CA THR A 696 -26.98 -18.26 52.66
C THR A 696 -26.25 -18.06 54.03
N PRO A 697 -25.20 -17.18 54.15
CA PRO A 697 -24.40 -16.47 53.12
C PRO A 697 -22.88 -16.21 53.42
N LYS A 698 -22.22 -15.47 52.50
CA LYS A 698 -21.38 -14.24 52.71
C LYS A 698 -19.84 -14.31 52.83
N SER A 699 -19.24 -13.19 52.37
CA SER A 699 -17.90 -12.62 52.67
C SER A 699 -16.66 -13.42 52.22
N SER A 700 -15.85 -12.96 51.25
CA SER A 700 -14.88 -11.81 51.25
C SER A 700 -13.55 -12.15 51.95
N SER A 701 -12.35 -11.73 51.51
CA SER A 701 -11.96 -10.73 50.50
C SER A 701 -10.46 -10.77 50.15
N LYS A 702 -10.08 -10.19 48.99
CA LYS A 702 -8.84 -9.41 48.71
C LYS A 702 -7.45 -10.07 48.83
N GLU A 703 -6.67 -9.88 47.74
CA GLU A 703 -5.23 -9.49 47.73
C GLU A 703 -4.19 -10.57 48.21
N LYS A 704 -2.94 -10.63 47.71
CA LYS A 704 -2.22 -9.76 46.74
C LYS A 704 -1.06 -10.47 46.01
N GLU A 705 -0.76 -9.95 44.82
CA GLU A 705 0.52 -9.82 44.10
C GLU A 705 1.74 -10.74 44.39
N GLY A 706 2.17 -11.45 43.32
CA GLY A 706 3.58 -11.50 42.89
C GLY A 706 4.46 -12.66 43.39
N LYS A 707 5.67 -12.89 42.82
CA LYS A 707 6.32 -12.32 41.61
C LYS A 707 7.55 -13.18 41.25
N ILE A 708 8.14 -13.01 40.05
CA ILE A 708 9.54 -13.39 39.68
C ILE A 708 9.79 -14.94 39.58
N ARG A 709 9.99 -15.52 38.38
CA ARG A 709 11.27 -15.70 37.63
C ARG A 709 12.26 -16.67 38.33
N SER A 710 13.00 -17.58 37.66
CA SER A 710 13.17 -17.83 36.20
C SER A 710 14.08 -19.03 35.84
N LYS A 711 14.05 -19.41 34.54
CA LYS A 711 15.15 -19.99 33.69
C LYS A 711 15.53 -21.49 33.76
N LYS A 712 15.46 -22.11 32.56
CA LYS A 712 16.45 -23.03 31.92
C LYS A 712 16.62 -24.45 32.51
N ASP A 713 17.01 -25.47 31.75
CA ASP A 713 17.26 -25.63 30.29
C ASP A 713 17.14 -27.13 29.89
N LYS A 714 16.89 -27.43 28.60
CA LYS A 714 17.19 -28.71 27.87
C LYS A 714 16.47 -30.01 28.35
N THR A 715 15.58 -30.68 27.61
CA THR A 715 15.60 -31.33 26.25
C THR A 715 16.17 -32.76 26.21
N SER A 716 15.55 -33.60 25.38
CA SER A 716 15.70 -35.07 25.17
C SER A 716 15.09 -35.95 26.30
N ASP A 717 14.41 -37.07 26.02
CA ASP A 717 13.92 -37.61 24.73
C ASP A 717 12.56 -38.35 24.86
N LYS A 718 12.01 -38.82 23.73
CA LYS A 718 10.64 -39.37 23.59
C LYS A 718 10.51 -40.88 23.84
N ARG A 719 9.24 -41.32 23.98
CA ARG A 719 8.66 -42.68 23.85
C ARG A 719 8.54 -43.50 25.14
N ASP A 720 7.52 -44.35 25.33
CA ASP A 720 6.12 -44.35 24.81
C ASP A 720 5.30 -45.36 25.64
N SER A 721 4.06 -45.03 26.04
CA SER A 721 3.12 -45.95 26.73
C SER A 721 1.75 -45.33 27.02
N SER A 722 0.99 -44.96 25.98
CA SER A 722 -0.40 -44.53 26.13
C SER A 722 -1.38 -45.70 26.24
N GLU A 723 -2.06 -45.89 27.38
CA GLU A 723 -3.36 -46.60 27.37
C GLU A 723 -4.34 -46.21 28.50
N ASP A 724 -3.89 -46.05 29.75
CA ASP A 724 -4.72 -45.80 30.95
C ASP A 724 -5.34 -44.37 31.09
N LYS A 725 -5.80 -43.77 29.99
CA LYS A 725 -6.57 -42.50 30.02
C LYS A 725 -7.86 -42.49 29.19
N LYS A 726 -8.15 -43.52 28.39
CA LYS A 726 -9.31 -43.52 27.48
C LYS A 726 -10.68 -43.73 28.14
N HIS A 727 -10.77 -43.86 29.47
CA HIS A 727 -12.02 -44.16 30.16
C HIS A 727 -12.61 -43.03 31.04
N SER A 728 -11.86 -41.97 31.34
CA SER A 728 -12.39 -40.79 32.06
C SER A 728 -12.70 -39.60 31.14
N GLU A 729 -12.13 -39.54 29.94
CA GLU A 729 -12.34 -38.43 29.00
C GLU A 729 -13.65 -38.54 28.19
N ARG A 730 -14.36 -39.68 28.26
CA ARG A 730 -15.61 -39.90 27.52
C ARG A 730 -16.85 -39.32 28.22
N GLU A 731 -16.99 -39.46 29.53
CA GLU A 731 -18.13 -38.90 30.28
C GLU A 731 -18.05 -37.37 30.41
N SER A 732 -16.84 -36.78 30.26
CA SER A 732 -16.65 -35.33 30.14
C SER A 732 -16.85 -34.77 28.73
N SER A 733 -16.94 -35.62 27.71
CA SER A 733 -17.04 -35.18 26.30
C SER A 733 -18.48 -34.89 25.85
N GLU A 734 -19.47 -35.61 26.37
CA GLU A 734 -20.88 -35.40 26.01
C GLU A 734 -21.44 -34.12 26.66
N ALA A 735 -21.03 -33.81 27.91
CA ALA A 735 -21.39 -32.56 28.59
C ALA A 735 -20.72 -31.28 28.03
N ASN A 736 -19.76 -31.40 27.10
CA ASN A 736 -19.09 -30.27 26.46
C ASN A 736 -19.47 -30.08 24.97
N ALA A 737 -20.34 -30.93 24.42
CA ALA A 737 -20.77 -30.82 23.03
C ALA A 737 -21.70 -29.61 22.78
N ASP A 738 -22.57 -29.27 23.73
CA ASP A 738 -23.58 -28.23 23.58
C ASP A 738 -23.02 -26.79 23.62
N LEU A 739 -21.81 -26.58 24.16
CA LEU A 739 -21.13 -25.26 24.25
C LEU A 739 -20.66 -24.71 22.88
N LYS A 740 -21.08 -25.32 21.76
CA LYS A 740 -20.93 -24.78 20.39
C LYS A 740 -22.27 -24.42 19.71
N ALA A 741 -23.40 -24.53 20.40
CA ALA A 741 -24.67 -24.01 19.91
C ALA A 741 -24.72 -22.47 20.06
N GLY A 742 -24.28 -21.74 19.04
CA GLY A 742 -24.46 -20.28 18.99
C GLY A 742 -25.94 -19.88 19.06
N TYR A 743 -26.22 -18.68 19.61
CA TYR A 743 -27.58 -18.19 19.86
C TYR A 743 -28.47 -18.31 18.62
N LYS A 744 -29.60 -19.01 18.77
CA LYS A 744 -30.63 -19.15 17.73
C LYS A 744 -31.81 -18.25 18.03
N GLN A 745 -32.11 -17.36 17.09
CA GLN A 745 -33.30 -16.49 17.13
C GLN A 745 -34.57 -17.36 17.20
N THR A 746 -35.42 -17.08 18.19
CA THR A 746 -36.69 -17.79 18.36
C THR A 746 -37.78 -17.12 17.53
N ILE A 747 -38.55 -17.89 16.77
CA ILE A 747 -39.63 -17.38 15.91
C ILE A 747 -40.76 -16.84 16.78
N ASP A 748 -41.09 -15.56 16.58
CA ASP A 748 -42.11 -14.81 17.29
C ASP A 748 -43.51 -15.13 16.75
N GLN A 749 -44.05 -16.26 17.22
CA GLN A 749 -45.40 -16.72 16.84
C GLN A 749 -46.49 -15.72 17.25
N ASP A 750 -46.32 -15.02 18.38
CA ASP A 750 -47.27 -14.01 18.85
C ASP A 750 -47.28 -12.79 17.91
N PHE A 751 -46.11 -12.32 17.44
CA PHE A 751 -46.04 -11.24 16.45
C PHE A 751 -46.65 -11.63 15.10
N GLN A 752 -46.48 -12.87 14.65
CA GLN A 752 -47.17 -13.37 13.45
C GLN A 752 -48.70 -13.36 13.64
N MET A 753 -49.19 -13.86 14.78
CA MET A 753 -50.62 -13.78 15.12
C MET A 753 -51.13 -12.33 15.14
N TYR A 754 -50.32 -11.38 15.61
CA TYR A 754 -50.68 -9.96 15.59
C TYR A 754 -50.82 -9.41 14.16
N LEU A 755 -49.94 -9.80 13.23
CA LEU A 755 -50.07 -9.45 11.80
C LEU A 755 -51.34 -10.02 11.18
N ASP A 756 -51.64 -11.29 11.45
CA ASP A 756 -52.80 -11.99 10.89
C ASP A 756 -54.13 -11.46 11.47
N GLU A 757 -54.13 -11.00 12.73
CA GLU A 757 -55.28 -10.38 13.40
C GLU A 757 -55.55 -8.95 12.92
N ILE A 758 -54.51 -8.13 12.66
CA ILE A 758 -54.67 -6.72 12.30
C ILE A 758 -54.83 -6.48 10.79
N ARG A 759 -54.16 -7.27 9.93
CA ARG A 759 -54.20 -7.12 8.46
C ARG A 759 -55.63 -6.98 7.89
N PRO A 760 -56.62 -7.81 8.28
CA PRO A 760 -57.99 -7.67 7.79
C PRO A 760 -58.64 -6.34 8.17
N GLN A 761 -58.42 -5.86 9.40
CA GLN A 761 -59.12 -4.71 9.99
C GLN A 761 -58.77 -3.40 9.29
N ILE A 762 -57.50 -3.22 8.89
CA ILE A 762 -57.01 -1.98 8.29
C ILE A 762 -56.97 -2.00 6.76
N SER A 763 -57.18 -3.15 6.12
CA SER A 763 -57.11 -3.33 4.65
C SER A 763 -58.12 -2.52 3.81
N LYS A 764 -59.11 -1.87 4.43
CA LYS A 764 -60.24 -1.20 3.76
C LYS A 764 -60.63 0.17 4.32
N VAL A 765 -59.80 0.77 5.18
CA VAL A 765 -60.10 2.06 5.84
C VAL A 765 -59.08 3.14 5.44
N PRO A 766 -59.41 4.45 5.53
CA PRO A 766 -58.47 5.54 5.22
C PRO A 766 -57.24 5.54 6.13
N LEU A 767 -56.11 6.06 5.65
CA LEU A 767 -54.80 6.02 6.35
C LEU A 767 -54.85 6.53 7.81
N SER A 768 -55.61 7.59 8.10
CA SER A 768 -55.81 8.11 9.46
C SER A 768 -56.51 7.09 10.38
N GLU A 769 -57.48 6.33 9.86
CA GLU A 769 -58.20 5.28 10.57
C GLU A 769 -57.36 3.99 10.68
N GLN A 770 -56.52 3.68 9.68
CA GLN A 770 -55.53 2.60 9.76
C GLN A 770 -54.54 2.85 10.92
N ILE A 771 -53.98 4.06 10.98
CA ILE A 771 -53.07 4.50 12.06
C ILE A 771 -53.78 4.44 13.42
N SER A 772 -55.01 4.97 13.50
CA SER A 772 -55.80 4.97 14.75
C SER A 772 -56.12 3.56 15.25
N THR A 773 -56.41 2.64 14.32
CA THR A 773 -56.75 1.24 14.64
C THR A 773 -55.52 0.45 15.06
N LEU A 774 -54.40 0.60 14.34
CA LEU A 774 -53.12 -0.02 14.73
C LEU A 774 -52.61 0.51 16.08
N ALA A 775 -52.75 1.81 16.36
CA ALA A 775 -52.36 2.42 17.62
C ALA A 775 -53.15 1.85 18.81
N ARG A 776 -54.47 1.73 18.66
CA ARG A 776 -55.35 1.11 19.66
C ARG A 776 -55.00 -0.36 19.90
N PHE A 777 -54.82 -1.12 18.82
CA PHE A 777 -54.43 -2.53 18.87
C PHE A 777 -53.09 -2.72 19.62
N VAL A 778 -52.06 -1.93 19.31
CA VAL A 778 -50.76 -1.96 20.00
C VAL A 778 -50.91 -1.66 21.50
N SER A 779 -51.73 -0.67 21.86
CA SER A 779 -52.04 -0.34 23.25
C SER A 779 -52.73 -1.52 23.97
N GLU A 780 -53.74 -2.12 23.36
CA GLU A 780 -54.48 -3.27 23.92
C GLU A 780 -53.57 -4.49 24.16
N LYS A 781 -52.74 -4.89 23.18
CA LYS A 781 -51.81 -6.02 23.33
C LYS A 781 -50.71 -5.76 24.38
N MET A 782 -50.38 -4.49 24.66
CA MET A 782 -49.38 -4.07 25.65
C MET A 782 -49.96 -3.54 26.98
N GLY A 783 -51.21 -3.91 27.28
CA GLY A 783 -51.81 -3.75 28.61
C GLY A 783 -52.76 -2.57 28.80
N GLY A 784 -53.32 -2.02 27.71
CA GLY A 784 -54.38 -1.01 27.74
C GLY A 784 -53.89 0.43 27.83
N THR A 785 -54.81 1.38 28.01
CA THR A 785 -54.51 2.80 28.26
C THR A 785 -53.81 2.98 29.61
N ILE A 786 -52.94 3.99 29.71
CA ILE A 786 -52.24 4.37 30.94
C ILE A 786 -52.36 5.88 31.10
N SER A 787 -52.72 6.36 32.30
CA SER A 787 -52.73 7.81 32.58
C SER A 787 -51.32 8.41 32.53
N SER A 788 -51.20 9.73 32.61
CA SER A 788 -49.89 10.41 32.78
C SER A 788 -49.15 9.98 34.05
N ASP A 789 -49.91 9.61 35.08
CA ASP A 789 -49.41 9.50 36.45
C ASP A 789 -49.06 8.04 36.78
N ASP A 790 -49.83 7.09 36.23
CA ASP A 790 -49.69 5.63 36.44
C ASP A 790 -48.51 5.01 35.67
N VAL A 791 -47.83 5.75 34.78
CA VAL A 791 -46.68 5.23 34.01
C VAL A 791 -45.58 4.69 34.95
N SER A 792 -45.44 5.30 36.13
CA SER A 792 -44.47 4.88 37.16
C SER A 792 -44.89 3.62 37.94
N THR A 793 -46.19 3.35 38.07
CA THR A 793 -46.75 2.25 38.89
C THR A 793 -47.16 1.03 38.06
N PHE A 794 -47.24 1.16 36.73
CA PHE A 794 -47.70 0.12 35.79
C PHE A 794 -46.92 -1.22 35.84
N GLY A 795 -45.68 -1.20 36.35
CA GLY A 795 -44.90 -2.40 36.70
C GLY A 795 -44.33 -3.17 35.50
N TYR A 796 -44.09 -2.51 34.36
CA TYR A 796 -43.60 -3.16 33.13
C TYR A 796 -42.23 -3.87 33.32
N GLU A 797 -41.36 -3.34 34.18
CA GLU A 797 -40.01 -3.87 34.42
C GLU A 797 -40.05 -5.26 35.08
N VAL A 798 -40.99 -5.50 36.00
CA VAL A 798 -41.17 -6.81 36.65
C VAL A 798 -41.63 -7.85 35.64
N ALA A 799 -42.62 -7.52 34.81
CA ALA A 799 -43.10 -8.40 33.74
C ALA A 799 -42.02 -8.68 32.69
N MET A 800 -41.18 -7.68 32.38
CA MET A 800 -40.06 -7.83 31.46
C MET A 800 -38.97 -8.75 32.02
N ASN A 801 -38.58 -8.59 33.29
CA ASN A 801 -37.56 -9.43 33.92
C ASN A 801 -38.05 -10.87 34.15
N GLN A 802 -39.35 -11.06 34.43
CA GLN A 802 -39.99 -12.38 34.39
C GLN A 802 -39.85 -13.02 33.00
N LEU A 803 -40.18 -12.29 31.93
CA LEU A 803 -40.08 -12.79 30.56
C LEU A 803 -38.63 -13.10 30.13
N LYS A 804 -37.63 -12.31 30.55
CA LYS A 804 -36.20 -12.61 30.35
C LYS A 804 -35.78 -13.90 31.07
N ALA A 805 -36.32 -14.14 32.28
CA ALA A 805 -36.05 -15.36 33.04
C ALA A 805 -36.75 -16.60 32.42
N GLU A 806 -37.98 -16.46 31.92
CA GLU A 806 -38.72 -17.51 31.18
C GLU A 806 -38.03 -17.91 29.86
N LEU A 807 -37.49 -16.92 29.13
CA LEU A 807 -36.79 -17.14 27.86
C LEU A 807 -35.32 -17.56 28.02
N HIS A 808 -34.80 -17.54 29.25
CA HIS A 808 -33.37 -17.73 29.57
C HIS A 808 -32.43 -16.85 28.72
N SER A 809 -32.86 -15.65 28.33
CA SER A 809 -32.10 -14.74 27.45
C SER A 809 -32.40 -13.27 27.74
N ASN A 810 -31.44 -12.40 27.42
CA ASN A 810 -31.67 -10.95 27.42
C ASN A 810 -32.43 -10.47 26.17
N VAL A 811 -32.53 -11.30 25.14
CA VAL A 811 -33.25 -11.02 23.90
C VAL A 811 -34.72 -11.43 24.05
N VAL A 812 -35.62 -10.47 23.84
CA VAL A 812 -37.07 -10.63 24.03
C VAL A 812 -37.78 -10.38 22.69
N PRO A 813 -38.46 -11.40 22.10
CA PRO A 813 -39.30 -11.21 20.93
C PRO A 813 -40.45 -10.25 21.24
N ILE A 814 -40.67 -9.23 20.40
CA ILE A 814 -41.59 -8.13 20.69
C ILE A 814 -43.04 -8.60 20.89
N GLY A 815 -43.48 -9.63 20.16
CA GLY A 815 -44.80 -10.24 20.28
C GLY A 815 -45.03 -10.93 21.62
N ARG A 816 -43.99 -11.27 22.40
CA ARG A 816 -44.11 -11.81 23.77
C ARG A 816 -44.44 -10.73 24.82
N VAL A 817 -44.25 -9.45 24.51
CA VAL A 817 -44.36 -8.36 25.50
C VAL A 817 -45.82 -7.97 25.77
N ARG A 818 -46.39 -8.45 26.88
CA ARG A 818 -47.79 -8.17 27.31
C ARG A 818 -47.98 -6.87 28.11
N LYS A 819 -46.89 -6.26 28.60
CA LYS A 819 -46.89 -4.96 29.28
C LYS A 819 -45.75 -4.11 28.73
N GLY A 820 -46.08 -2.96 28.17
CA GLY A 820 -45.11 -2.03 27.60
C GLY A 820 -45.51 -0.57 27.82
N ILE A 821 -44.51 0.30 27.95
CA ILE A 821 -44.68 1.75 27.92
C ILE A 821 -44.27 2.29 26.53
N HIS A 822 -44.14 3.62 26.39
CA HIS A 822 -43.67 4.33 25.18
C HIS A 822 -42.71 3.52 24.28
N ALA A 823 -41.54 3.11 24.78
CA ALA A 823 -40.53 2.43 23.96
C ALA A 823 -40.98 1.08 23.36
N GLN A 824 -41.60 0.21 24.15
CA GLN A 824 -42.06 -1.09 23.64
C GLN A 824 -43.22 -0.92 22.66
N ARG A 825 -44.15 0.00 22.96
CA ARG A 825 -45.30 0.28 22.10
C ARG A 825 -44.88 0.88 20.76
N ALA A 826 -43.97 1.86 20.77
CA ALA A 826 -43.50 2.48 19.54
C ALA A 826 -42.68 1.53 18.66
N PHE A 827 -41.90 0.62 19.28
CA PHE A 827 -41.17 -0.43 18.58
C PHE A 827 -42.14 -1.46 17.95
N LEU A 828 -43.17 -1.93 18.67
CA LEU A 828 -44.19 -2.82 18.10
C LEU A 828 -44.99 -2.13 16.99
N PHE A 829 -45.42 -0.88 17.20
CA PHE A 829 -46.15 -0.09 16.20
C PHE A 829 -45.35 0.04 14.91
N LYS A 830 -44.07 0.44 14.99
CA LYS A 830 -43.17 0.50 13.83
C LYS A 830 -43.08 -0.84 13.10
N SER A 831 -42.84 -1.91 13.87
CA SER A 831 -42.63 -3.26 13.34
C SER A 831 -43.87 -3.83 12.65
N LEU A 832 -45.07 -3.56 13.17
CA LEU A 832 -46.33 -3.92 12.51
C LEU A 832 -46.59 -3.01 11.30
N ALA A 833 -46.47 -1.69 11.46
CA ALA A 833 -46.72 -0.70 10.41
C ALA A 833 -45.90 -0.97 9.15
N ASP A 834 -44.60 -1.28 9.30
CA ASP A 834 -43.69 -1.64 8.21
C ASP A 834 -44.12 -2.90 7.44
N ARG A 835 -44.72 -3.88 8.13
CA ARG A 835 -45.22 -5.15 7.53
C ARG A 835 -46.57 -5.03 6.85
N ILE A 836 -47.27 -3.91 7.05
CA ILE A 836 -48.62 -3.65 6.51
C ILE A 836 -48.64 -2.39 5.61
N GLY A 837 -47.50 -1.71 5.45
CA GLY A 837 -47.31 -0.61 4.50
C GLY A 837 -47.64 0.80 5.02
N ILE A 838 -47.73 1.01 6.34
CA ILE A 838 -48.01 2.33 6.95
C ILE A 838 -46.67 3.07 7.20
N PRO A 839 -46.35 4.17 6.47
CA PRO A 839 -45.07 4.84 6.62
C PRO A 839 -45.00 5.65 7.93
N CYS A 840 -44.18 5.20 8.87
CA CYS A 840 -43.94 5.87 10.15
C CYS A 840 -42.46 5.87 10.56
N THR A 841 -42.05 6.88 11.32
CA THR A 841 -40.72 6.90 11.94
C THR A 841 -40.66 6.00 13.18
N LEU A 842 -39.46 5.81 13.73
CA LEU A 842 -39.25 5.38 15.11
C LEU A 842 -38.17 6.26 15.72
N THR A 843 -38.55 7.12 16.66
CA THR A 843 -37.65 8.08 17.32
C THR A 843 -37.50 7.74 18.80
N ARG A 844 -36.28 7.57 19.29
CA ARG A 844 -35.94 7.28 20.70
C ARG A 844 -35.77 8.58 21.48
N GLY A 845 -36.43 8.68 22.63
CA GLY A 845 -36.26 9.75 23.61
C GLY A 845 -35.50 9.31 24.85
N ASN A 846 -35.51 10.16 25.86
CA ASN A 846 -34.93 9.88 27.18
C ASN A 846 -35.85 8.97 28.02
N TYR A 847 -35.32 8.37 29.10
CA TYR A 847 -36.10 7.65 30.13
C TYR A 847 -37.08 6.59 29.58
N ASN A 848 -36.62 5.72 28.67
CA ASN A 848 -37.45 4.71 27.98
C ASN A 848 -38.67 5.28 27.22
N ARG A 849 -38.64 6.55 26.81
CA ARG A 849 -39.55 7.09 25.80
C ARG A 849 -39.07 6.75 24.40
N ALA A 850 -40.01 6.45 23.52
CA ALA A 850 -39.86 6.47 22.07
C ALA A 850 -41.25 6.71 21.47
N TRP A 851 -41.30 7.17 20.22
CA TRP A 851 -42.55 7.48 19.54
C TRP A 851 -42.43 7.25 18.03
N ASN A 852 -43.58 7.25 17.36
CA ASN A 852 -43.69 7.17 15.91
C ASN A 852 -44.32 8.45 15.38
N GLU A 853 -43.72 9.03 14.35
CA GLU A 853 -44.29 10.12 13.59
C GLU A 853 -44.85 9.61 12.27
N VAL A 854 -46.02 10.13 11.91
CA VAL A 854 -46.75 9.85 10.67
C VAL A 854 -47.04 11.16 9.94
N VAL A 855 -47.14 11.08 8.61
CA VAL A 855 -47.54 12.20 7.76
C VAL A 855 -48.93 11.89 7.22
N VAL A 856 -49.92 12.71 7.63
CA VAL A 856 -51.31 12.57 7.19
C VAL A 856 -51.68 13.84 6.43
N GLY A 857 -52.07 13.67 5.16
CA GLY A 857 -52.59 14.77 4.35
C GLY A 857 -53.99 15.17 4.78
N GLU A 858 -54.28 16.47 4.79
CA GLU A 858 -55.65 16.95 5.02
C GLU A 858 -56.53 16.55 3.82
N SER A 859 -57.58 15.78 4.10
CA SER A 859 -58.38 15.10 3.08
C SER A 859 -59.37 16.04 2.39
N SER A 860 -58.89 16.83 1.44
CA SER A 860 -59.74 17.34 0.35
C SER A 860 -60.17 16.15 -0.52
N GLY A 861 -61.41 15.69 -0.37
CA GLY A 861 -61.87 14.41 -0.91
C GLY A 861 -61.99 14.37 -2.43
N TYR A 862 -60.91 13.97 -3.12
CA TYR A 862 -60.89 13.40 -4.47
C TYR A 862 -59.58 12.62 -4.70
N ASP A 863 -59.62 11.29 -4.56
CA ASP A 863 -59.19 10.32 -5.60
C ASP A 863 -59.08 8.89 -5.04
N GLU A 864 -59.86 7.97 -5.61
CA GLU A 864 -59.94 6.56 -5.18
C GLU A 864 -59.00 5.65 -6.00
N LYS A 865 -57.91 6.23 -6.56
CA LYS A 865 -57.09 5.60 -7.63
C LYS A 865 -55.57 5.74 -7.48
N PHE A 866 -55.04 5.56 -6.27
CA PHE A 866 -53.58 5.42 -6.05
C PHE A 866 -53.18 4.23 -5.16
N SER A 867 -53.65 3.04 -5.52
CA SER A 867 -53.05 1.77 -5.07
C SER A 867 -51.74 1.50 -5.83
N LEU A 868 -50.67 2.24 -5.51
CA LEU A 868 -49.32 1.91 -5.95
C LEU A 868 -48.88 0.59 -5.30
N SER A 869 -48.31 -0.34 -6.07
CA SER A 869 -47.90 -1.63 -5.51
C SER A 869 -46.59 -1.49 -4.71
N ILE A 870 -46.42 -2.33 -3.70
CA ILE A 870 -45.23 -2.30 -2.83
C ILE A 870 -43.97 -2.72 -3.61
N GLU A 871 -44.12 -3.55 -4.63
CA GLU A 871 -43.04 -3.96 -5.54
C GLU A 871 -42.50 -2.80 -6.40
N ASP A 872 -43.35 -1.87 -6.86
CA ASP A 872 -42.90 -0.70 -7.64
C ASP A 872 -41.87 0.13 -6.87
N PHE A 873 -42.11 0.35 -5.57
CA PHE A 873 -41.20 1.08 -4.68
C PHE A 873 -39.91 0.30 -4.38
N ARG A 874 -39.96 -1.03 -4.34
CA ARG A 874 -38.77 -1.89 -4.16
C ARG A 874 -37.85 -1.86 -5.38
N LEU A 875 -38.39 -2.06 -6.59
CA LEU A 875 -37.59 -2.03 -7.82
C LEU A 875 -36.95 -0.65 -8.04
N HIS A 876 -37.71 0.43 -7.82
CA HIS A 876 -37.22 1.78 -8.12
C HIS A 876 -36.06 2.23 -7.19
N LYS A 877 -35.96 1.66 -5.98
CA LYS A 877 -34.83 1.90 -5.06
C LYS A 877 -33.58 1.15 -5.51
N LEU A 878 -33.69 -0.16 -5.79
CA LEU A 878 -32.58 -1.01 -6.23
C LEU A 878 -31.91 -0.50 -7.52
N GLN A 879 -32.69 -0.01 -8.48
CA GLN A 879 -32.15 0.53 -9.74
C GLN A 879 -31.49 1.91 -9.58
N LYS A 880 -32.01 2.78 -8.70
CA LYS A 880 -31.46 4.15 -8.54
C LYS A 880 -30.12 4.12 -7.79
N ASP A 881 -30.01 3.32 -6.73
CA ASP A 881 -28.78 3.21 -5.93
C ASP A 881 -27.64 2.57 -6.73
N SER A 882 -27.93 1.51 -7.52
CA SER A 882 -26.95 0.85 -8.40
C SER A 882 -26.37 1.80 -9.47
N ASN A 883 -27.25 2.55 -10.15
CA ASN A 883 -26.83 3.48 -11.19
C ASN A 883 -26.03 4.67 -10.62
N GLN A 884 -26.39 5.19 -9.44
CA GLN A 884 -25.64 6.27 -8.81
C GLN A 884 -24.23 5.82 -8.39
N ILE A 885 -24.09 4.64 -7.78
CA ILE A 885 -22.78 4.07 -7.42
C ILE A 885 -21.91 3.87 -8.67
N SER A 886 -22.48 3.40 -9.78
CA SER A 886 -21.77 3.26 -11.06
C SER A 886 -21.27 4.60 -11.62
N ILE A 887 -22.12 5.65 -11.57
CA ILE A 887 -21.77 7.00 -12.00
C ILE A 887 -20.67 7.61 -11.13
N ASP A 888 -20.74 7.45 -9.80
CA ASP A 888 -19.74 7.97 -8.87
C ASP A 888 -18.43 7.16 -8.92
N TYR A 889 -18.49 5.86 -9.21
CA TYR A 889 -17.34 5.01 -9.50
C TYR A 889 -16.59 5.49 -10.74
N GLN A 890 -17.29 5.69 -11.87
CA GLN A 890 -16.68 6.21 -13.10
C GLN A 890 -16.09 7.62 -12.89
N ASN A 891 -16.84 8.49 -12.19
CA ASN A 891 -16.38 9.83 -11.81
C ASN A 891 -15.20 9.82 -10.84
N SER A 892 -14.98 8.75 -10.07
CA SER A 892 -13.82 8.58 -9.20
C SER A 892 -12.61 8.11 -10.01
N ILE A 893 -12.81 7.13 -10.91
CA ILE A 893 -11.80 6.62 -11.84
C ILE A 893 -11.24 7.72 -12.74
N ASP A 894 -12.08 8.56 -13.37
CA ASP A 894 -11.61 9.65 -14.26
C ASP A 894 -10.83 10.77 -13.51
N LYS A 895 -10.75 10.69 -12.18
CA LYS A 895 -9.98 11.59 -11.31
C LYS A 895 -8.76 10.90 -10.69
N SER A 896 -8.85 9.60 -10.35
CA SER A 896 -7.73 8.80 -9.84
C SER A 896 -6.79 8.29 -10.95
N THR A 897 -7.26 8.15 -12.19
CA THR A 897 -6.42 7.83 -13.37
C THR A 897 -5.45 8.94 -13.75
N LYS A 898 -5.67 10.18 -13.28
CA LYS A 898 -4.73 11.30 -13.41
C LYS A 898 -3.69 11.38 -12.29
N TYR A 899 -3.65 10.38 -11.42
CA TYR A 899 -2.76 10.32 -10.25
C TYR A 899 -1.46 9.59 -10.60
N ASN A 900 -0.39 10.36 -10.85
CA ASN A 900 0.96 9.80 -10.94
C ASN A 900 1.46 9.51 -9.50
N PRO A 901 2.06 8.34 -9.19
CA PRO A 901 2.52 8.01 -7.83
C PRO A 901 3.64 8.89 -7.27
N PHE A 902 4.21 9.81 -8.08
CA PHE A 902 5.35 10.65 -7.72
C PHE A 902 5.03 12.13 -7.93
N GLU A 903 4.61 12.85 -6.87
CA GLU A 903 5.03 14.22 -6.49
C GLU A 903 4.13 14.87 -5.41
N ASP A 904 4.76 15.51 -4.41
CA ASP A 904 4.19 15.74 -3.07
C ASP A 904 3.60 17.16 -2.84
N GLN A 905 3.32 17.92 -3.91
CA GLN A 905 2.82 19.31 -3.84
C GLN A 905 1.45 19.53 -4.51
N SER A 906 0.74 18.45 -4.85
CA SER A 906 -0.51 18.50 -5.62
C SER A 906 -1.75 18.99 -4.85
N ILE A 907 -1.67 19.17 -3.52
CA ILE A 907 -2.80 19.49 -2.62
C ILE A 907 -3.56 20.75 -3.06
N GLU A 908 -2.86 21.82 -3.49
CA GLU A 908 -3.55 23.07 -3.83
C GLU A 908 -4.27 23.01 -5.17
N HIS A 909 -3.72 22.25 -6.13
CA HIS A 909 -4.41 21.97 -7.40
C HIS A 909 -5.59 21.02 -7.21
N ILE A 910 -5.50 20.11 -6.23
CA ILE A 910 -6.63 19.28 -5.77
C ILE A 910 -7.70 20.15 -5.11
N ARG A 911 -7.35 21.11 -4.23
CA ARG A 911 -8.30 22.07 -3.62
C ARG A 911 -9.00 22.92 -4.67
N GLU A 912 -8.25 23.47 -5.61
CA GLU A 912 -8.80 24.31 -6.69
C GLU A 912 -9.69 23.50 -7.66
N SER A 913 -9.30 22.26 -7.96
CA SER A 913 -10.10 21.32 -8.75
C SER A 913 -11.34 20.85 -7.99
N LEU A 914 -11.26 20.64 -6.67
CA LEU A 914 -12.39 20.32 -5.80
C LEU A 914 -13.34 21.50 -5.67
N ARG A 915 -12.88 22.76 -5.60
CA ARG A 915 -13.76 23.95 -5.67
C ARG A 915 -14.51 24.01 -6.99
N LYS A 916 -13.83 23.77 -8.12
CA LYS A 916 -14.46 23.75 -9.45
C LYS A 916 -15.39 22.56 -9.63
N LEU A 917 -15.06 21.41 -9.04
CA LEU A 917 -15.94 20.25 -9.01
C LEU A 917 -17.13 20.45 -8.06
N GLU A 918 -16.98 21.12 -6.93
CA GLU A 918 -18.08 21.48 -6.03
C GLU A 918 -18.97 22.55 -6.66
N GLN A 919 -18.43 23.53 -7.40
CA GLN A 919 -19.25 24.43 -8.22
C GLN A 919 -19.95 23.70 -9.37
N THR A 920 -19.34 22.67 -9.95
CA THR A 920 -19.95 21.88 -11.04
C THR A 920 -20.98 20.90 -10.49
N TYR A 921 -20.72 20.28 -9.34
CA TYR A 921 -21.65 19.42 -8.61
C TYR A 921 -22.79 20.26 -8.02
N LEU A 922 -22.56 21.48 -7.52
CA LEU A 922 -23.63 22.43 -7.22
C LEU A 922 -24.37 22.85 -8.48
N LYS A 923 -23.74 22.99 -9.66
CA LYS A 923 -24.48 23.29 -10.90
C LYS A 923 -25.28 22.08 -11.42
N THR A 924 -24.79 20.86 -11.24
CA THR A 924 -25.48 19.62 -11.64
C THR A 924 -26.55 19.25 -10.64
N ASN A 925 -26.29 19.24 -9.33
CA ASN A 925 -27.33 19.13 -8.30
C ASN A 925 -28.28 20.33 -8.34
N ASN A 926 -27.87 21.58 -8.59
CA ASN A 926 -28.84 22.65 -8.79
C ASN A 926 -29.64 22.47 -10.09
N LYS A 927 -29.09 21.87 -11.15
CA LYS A 927 -29.88 21.45 -12.33
C LYS A 927 -30.77 20.25 -12.05
N GLN A 928 -30.38 19.34 -11.18
CA GLN A 928 -31.14 18.13 -10.84
C GLN A 928 -32.21 18.46 -9.79
N ILE A 929 -31.96 19.41 -8.90
CA ILE A 929 -32.93 20.14 -8.07
C ILE A 929 -33.77 21.07 -8.94
N LEU A 930 -33.26 21.62 -10.06
CA LEU A 930 -34.08 22.38 -11.02
C LEU A 930 -34.96 21.46 -11.85
N ILE A 931 -34.56 20.23 -12.15
CA ILE A 931 -35.34 19.21 -12.87
C ILE A 931 -36.31 18.50 -11.91
N GLU A 932 -35.92 18.20 -10.68
CA GLU A 932 -36.82 17.74 -9.62
C GLU A 932 -37.77 18.87 -9.18
N LYS A 933 -37.36 20.14 -9.28
CA LYS A 933 -38.28 21.28 -9.33
C LYS A 933 -39.14 21.23 -10.57
N GLN A 934 -38.62 21.12 -11.79
CA GLN A 934 -39.43 21.12 -13.02
C GLN A 934 -40.51 20.03 -12.95
N ILE A 935 -40.17 18.83 -12.44
CA ILE A 935 -41.09 17.71 -12.22
C ILE A 935 -42.05 17.95 -11.03
N ARG A 936 -41.66 18.73 -10.01
CA ARG A 936 -42.54 19.17 -8.90
C ARG A 936 -43.43 20.35 -9.30
N ASP A 937 -42.97 21.19 -10.20
CA ASP A 937 -43.52 22.49 -10.58
C ASP A 937 -44.44 22.32 -11.80
N GLU A 938 -44.13 21.45 -12.77
CA GLU A 938 -45.07 20.95 -13.80
C GLU A 938 -46.20 20.13 -13.14
N LYS A 939 -45.90 19.40 -12.05
CA LYS A 939 -46.91 18.84 -11.14
C LYS A 939 -47.55 19.85 -10.18
N SER A 940 -47.29 21.16 -10.35
CA SER A 940 -47.95 22.26 -9.65
C SER A 940 -48.76 23.19 -10.58
N VAL A 941 -48.50 23.15 -11.89
CA VAL A 941 -49.28 23.88 -12.92
C VAL A 941 -50.74 23.37 -12.97
N VAL A 942 -51.02 22.19 -12.43
CA VAL A 942 -52.37 21.73 -12.10
C VAL A 942 -52.47 21.46 -10.59
N PHE A 943 -53.45 22.11 -9.94
CA PHE A 943 -53.78 22.04 -8.50
C PHE A 943 -52.81 22.68 -7.49
N GLY A 944 -53.01 23.98 -7.28
CA GLY A 944 -53.38 24.54 -5.96
C GLY A 944 -52.41 24.40 -4.78
N VAL A 945 -51.77 25.52 -4.43
CA VAL A 945 -51.23 25.92 -3.11
C VAL A 945 -51.11 24.79 -2.06
N ARG A 946 -50.00 24.05 -2.08
CA ARG A 946 -49.69 23.06 -1.03
C ARG A 946 -49.06 23.74 0.19
N TYR A 947 -49.74 23.66 1.32
CA TYR A 947 -49.10 23.84 2.64
C TYR A 947 -48.05 22.75 2.89
N PRO A 948 -47.02 22.99 3.72
CA PRO A 948 -46.11 21.93 4.14
C PRO A 948 -46.90 20.84 4.90
N ALA A 949 -46.62 19.57 4.60
CA ALA A 949 -47.31 18.45 5.23
C ALA A 949 -47.03 18.43 6.73
N LYS A 950 -48.11 18.35 7.54
CA LYS A 950 -48.02 18.34 9.00
C LYS A 950 -47.55 16.96 9.47
N THR A 951 -46.52 16.94 10.31
CA THR A 951 -46.04 15.75 11.02
C THR A 951 -46.81 15.57 12.32
N TRP A 952 -47.29 14.35 12.58
CA TRP A 952 -48.06 14.02 13.77
C TRP A 952 -47.40 12.86 14.51
N ILE A 953 -47.25 12.99 15.83
CA ILE A 953 -46.89 11.89 16.72
C ILE A 953 -48.14 11.05 16.97
N VAL A 954 -48.01 9.73 16.88
CA VAL A 954 -49.07 8.79 17.26
C VAL A 954 -49.02 8.58 18.78
N ASP A 955 -50.10 8.94 19.49
CA ASP A 955 -50.29 8.52 20.87
C ASP A 955 -50.59 7.02 20.92
N LEU A 956 -49.84 6.29 21.73
CA LEU A 956 -49.94 4.85 21.97
C LEU A 956 -50.23 4.53 23.44
N LEU A 957 -50.38 5.55 24.30
CA LEU A 957 -50.31 5.41 25.75
C LEU A 957 -51.53 6.00 26.47
N HIS A 958 -51.85 7.28 26.21
CA HIS A 958 -52.89 8.01 26.94
C HIS A 958 -54.23 7.95 26.19
N GLU A 959 -54.23 8.40 24.92
CA GLU A 959 -55.37 8.33 24.01
C GLU A 959 -54.97 7.59 22.71
N PRO A 960 -54.87 6.24 22.72
CA PRO A 960 -54.36 5.45 21.61
C PRO A 960 -55.02 5.74 20.26
N GLY A 961 -54.23 6.25 19.32
CA GLY A 961 -54.67 6.70 18.00
C GLY A 961 -54.88 8.21 17.85
N ARG A 962 -54.81 9.00 18.94
CA ARG A 962 -54.76 10.46 18.85
C ARG A 962 -53.50 10.89 18.10
N LEU A 963 -53.69 11.73 17.10
CA LEU A 963 -52.60 12.39 16.37
C LEU A 963 -52.24 13.69 17.08
N ILE A 964 -51.08 13.70 17.74
CA ILE A 964 -50.53 14.87 18.43
C ILE A 964 -49.66 15.64 17.43
N LEU A 965 -49.97 16.91 17.14
CA LEU A 965 -49.16 17.70 16.19
C LEU A 965 -47.73 17.87 16.73
N ALA A 966 -46.71 17.49 15.94
CA ALA A 966 -45.35 17.26 16.46
C ALA A 966 -44.64 18.51 17.05
N ASN A 967 -45.13 19.73 16.76
CA ASN A 967 -44.59 20.98 17.31
C ASN A 967 -45.44 21.59 18.45
N SER A 968 -46.46 20.87 18.94
CA SER A 968 -47.36 21.31 20.01
C SER A 968 -46.76 21.26 21.42
N SER A 969 -47.46 21.82 22.40
CA SER A 969 -47.25 21.60 23.84
C SER A 969 -47.26 20.11 24.20
N ASP A 970 -48.29 19.43 23.72
CA ASP A 970 -48.61 18.03 24.03
C ASP A 970 -47.50 17.10 23.52
N ALA A 971 -46.94 17.40 22.34
CA ALA A 971 -45.78 16.71 21.79
C ALA A 971 -44.55 16.81 22.72
N ARG A 972 -44.29 17.96 23.34
CA ARG A 972 -43.17 18.10 24.30
C ARG A 972 -43.41 17.25 25.55
N SER A 973 -44.63 17.27 26.09
CA SER A 973 -45.03 16.44 27.24
C SER A 973 -44.97 14.93 26.94
N TYR A 974 -45.23 14.51 25.69
CA TYR A 974 -45.16 13.12 25.24
C TYR A 974 -43.72 12.65 24.93
N THR A 975 -42.85 13.54 24.42
CA THR A 975 -41.47 13.20 24.03
C THR A 975 -40.44 13.32 25.15
N ILE A 976 -40.55 14.36 26.01
CA ILE A 976 -39.46 14.86 26.87
C ILE A 976 -38.15 15.03 26.09
N LEU A 977 -38.23 15.88 25.07
CA LEU A 977 -37.11 16.67 24.59
C LEU A 977 -36.92 17.87 25.55
N ASN A 978 -35.67 18.08 25.99
CA ASN A 978 -35.23 19.36 26.58
C ASN A 978 -34.85 20.32 25.45
#